data_AF-A0A495YQD6-F1
#
_entry.id   AF-A0A495YQD6-F1
#
_cell.length_a   1.000
_cell.length_b   1.000
_cell.length_c   1.000
_cell.angle_alpha   90.00
_cell.angle_beta   90.00
_cell.angle_gamma   90.00
#
_symmetry.space_group_name_H-M   'P 1'
#
loop_
_entity.id
_entity.type
_entity.pdbx_description
1 polymer ?
#
loop_
_entity_poly.entity_id
_entity_poly.type
_entity_poly.pdbx_seq_one_letter_code
_entity_poly.pdbx_strand_id
1 'polypeptide(L)'
;MARSKPKLLIHGSCVSRDAFTDRFPLSERYELAGYLARSSLATAFSSGVVENVDFDAITSPFQRRMVQSDVEHGLVAVLAAGEFDFVLMDLIDERFGVFVDDRGACCTVSGELLSSGFDAGTRRGAVIKPFTDAFFDRWEAGWRHLVATLSAQGRLNGLIVNEVYWSSACSDGTDFSPAYSHDDVARANAFLSRQYARMRQDLADEQFLHFDSTLLVGGIDHQWGKSPFHFVTGYYTHLLERLDRYVERIGAAAAGTSDKQGSSVGFVSYVRDKLRLAGSRFRHEDSTPATAWHSDRVTLQKAMQGLEVSVRATAATRIRLSAIINGDLSGNRNLLLVVTGENLVDADMHAMGYMKSWVGYFRYLKSEMRDERLTTEIAVDGRITSLKMLTWNFDGPVVLSDVNFESGGAVLDSPALSAKRKDGSQSVNITREPAIRANLLLKRHRCGPECIVHCDKWFTSMDAFASRHDVNRFGREPVFVEADGGELMPASLQKARPAFLTIPHTVEAYLRSIGDKSRNMIQKANRLGYRFHEGGPEGFDQDIYEIRTSDPMRQGRPIPEYYYSNPPVYVLNPSATGCEYHTERFFGVVHEGRLVSYITLFMFGELAQINHILCHKEHVKNGVMNLNVFHVVKALIEKYSWVKSINYLYVVDDGMGINLFKRSVGFRSQRFIAYDSTLDAISYSEAEQEDELRSDSTPAVPRESQKPRVKLNKWDFVREAVQRESLAERLNSLLGRPWIDLKYPVDGDFARFCSVGLAENTGAHPVGACFLVPFPSRADEDSHPEVAQYLGKRFKGNPIPDDGFSVGFRGGSLRALAYLSIEENAADLLDGVLVLEKVA
;
A
#
# COMPACT_ATOMS: atom_id res chain seq x y z
N MET A 1 -19.04 35.14 2.98
CA MET A 1 -17.72 35.68 2.56
C MET A 1 -16.86 34.50 2.19
N ALA A 2 -16.32 34.44 0.96
CA ALA A 2 -15.36 33.40 0.60
C ALA A 2 -14.12 33.57 1.48
N ARG A 3 -13.69 32.52 2.20
CA ARG A 3 -12.41 32.53 2.91
C ARG A 3 -11.30 32.79 1.90
N SER A 4 -10.38 33.70 2.20
CA SER A 4 -9.15 33.87 1.42
C SER A 4 -8.36 32.56 1.39
N LYS A 5 -7.75 32.24 0.25
CA LYS A 5 -6.92 31.03 0.10
C LYS A 5 -5.71 31.12 1.04
N PRO A 6 -5.31 30.03 1.73
CA PRO A 6 -4.08 30.01 2.50
C PRO A 6 -2.87 30.28 1.61
N LYS A 7 -2.00 31.17 2.08
CA LYS A 7 -0.74 31.51 1.41
C LYS A 7 0.35 30.51 1.78
N LEU A 8 0.92 29.85 0.78
CA LEU A 8 1.93 28.81 0.96
C LEU A 8 3.29 29.27 0.43
N LEU A 9 4.29 29.26 1.31
CA LEU A 9 5.70 29.37 0.92
C LEU A 9 6.28 27.97 0.72
N ILE A 10 6.95 27.73 -0.40
CA ILE A 10 7.67 26.48 -0.64
C ILE A 10 9.18 26.74 -0.53
N HIS A 11 9.87 26.01 0.33
CA HIS A 11 11.33 25.96 0.38
C HIS A 11 11.79 24.52 0.16
N GLY A 12 12.32 24.23 -1.03
CA GLY A 12 12.59 22.87 -1.44
C GLY A 12 12.58 22.74 -2.95
N SER A 13 12.23 21.56 -3.46
CA SER A 13 12.45 21.20 -4.85
C SER A 13 11.15 21.11 -5.67
N CYS A 14 11.28 20.63 -6.91
CA CYS A 14 10.15 20.29 -7.78
C CYS A 14 9.24 19.22 -7.17
N VAL A 15 9.73 18.44 -6.21
CA VAL A 15 8.95 17.45 -5.47
C VAL A 15 7.79 18.09 -4.72
N SER A 16 7.98 19.27 -4.13
CA SER A 16 6.86 20.01 -3.51
C SER A 16 6.15 20.92 -4.50
N ARG A 17 6.90 21.65 -5.34
CA ARG A 17 6.31 22.67 -6.22
C ARG A 17 5.38 22.12 -7.29
N ASP A 18 5.67 20.96 -7.87
CA ASP A 18 4.94 20.49 -9.05
C ASP A 18 3.50 20.06 -8.76
N ALA A 19 3.19 19.77 -7.49
CA ALA A 19 1.80 19.61 -7.03
C ALA A 19 0.96 20.89 -7.21
N PHE A 20 1.58 22.07 -7.31
CA PHE A 20 0.89 23.35 -7.42
C PHE A 20 0.86 23.85 -8.86
N THR A 21 0.36 23.01 -9.75
CA THR A 21 0.11 23.32 -11.17
C THR A 21 -1.36 23.12 -11.50
N ASP A 22 -1.81 23.68 -12.61
CA ASP A 22 -3.18 23.53 -13.14
C ASP A 22 -3.60 22.07 -13.39
N ARG A 23 -2.62 21.15 -13.45
CA ARG A 23 -2.84 19.70 -13.54
C ARG A 23 -3.50 19.10 -12.29
N PHE A 24 -3.44 19.77 -11.14
CA PHE A 24 -3.94 19.25 -9.87
C PHE A 24 -5.01 20.17 -9.26
N PRO A 25 -6.31 19.87 -9.43
CA PRO A 25 -7.38 20.78 -9.00
C PRO A 25 -7.36 21.20 -7.53
N LEU A 26 -6.83 20.35 -6.63
CA LEU A 26 -6.67 20.67 -5.21
C LEU A 26 -5.69 21.83 -4.95
N SER A 27 -4.76 22.11 -5.87
CA SER A 27 -3.82 23.22 -5.71
C SER A 27 -4.50 24.58 -5.76
N GLU A 28 -5.67 24.69 -6.41
CA GLU A 28 -6.44 25.93 -6.46
C GLU A 28 -6.90 26.41 -5.09
N ARG A 29 -6.85 25.56 -4.06
CA ARG A 29 -7.16 25.95 -2.68
C ARG A 29 -6.11 26.85 -2.05
N TYR A 30 -4.91 26.90 -2.63
CA TYR A 30 -3.76 27.62 -2.09
C TYR A 30 -3.36 28.80 -2.98
N GLU A 31 -2.74 29.81 -2.38
CA GLU A 31 -2.02 30.87 -3.06
C GLU A 31 -0.53 30.65 -2.83
N LEU A 32 0.29 30.53 -3.88
CA LEU A 32 1.74 30.40 -3.70
C LEU A 32 2.34 31.77 -3.39
N ALA A 33 2.78 31.96 -2.14
CA ALA A 33 3.46 33.18 -1.69
C ALA A 33 4.90 33.26 -2.21
N GLY A 34 5.54 32.11 -2.45
CA GLY A 34 6.89 32.04 -2.99
C GLY A 34 7.38 30.61 -3.17
N TYR A 35 8.42 30.46 -3.98
CA TYR A 35 9.12 29.19 -4.19
C TYR A 35 10.63 29.44 -4.19
N LEU A 36 11.29 28.92 -3.16
CA LEU A 36 12.74 28.98 -2.97
C LEU A 36 13.33 27.63 -3.33
N ALA A 37 13.76 27.51 -4.59
CA ALA A 37 14.37 26.30 -5.14
C ALA A 37 15.88 26.39 -5.14
N ARG A 38 16.55 25.24 -5.13
CA ARG A 38 18.02 25.11 -5.19
C ARG A 38 18.73 25.92 -4.10
N SER A 39 18.04 26.16 -2.99
CA SER A 39 18.55 26.89 -1.84
C SER A 39 18.62 25.94 -0.66
N SER A 40 19.84 25.71 -0.16
CA SER A 40 20.10 24.85 0.98
C SER A 40 19.95 25.61 2.28
N LEU A 41 19.45 24.97 3.34
CA LEU A 41 19.51 25.57 4.67
C LEU A 41 20.96 25.79 5.15
N ALA A 42 21.94 25.06 4.59
CA ALA A 42 23.35 25.26 4.90
C ALA A 42 23.91 26.62 4.43
N THR A 43 23.21 27.32 3.51
CA THR A 43 23.62 28.62 2.98
C THR A 43 22.67 29.75 3.37
N ALA A 44 21.39 29.43 3.56
CA ALA A 44 20.29 30.39 3.68
C ALA A 44 20.46 31.46 4.78
N PHE A 45 21.28 31.22 5.80
CA PHE A 45 21.50 32.14 6.93
C PHE A 45 22.97 32.55 7.08
N SER A 46 23.76 32.46 6.01
CA SER A 46 25.17 32.80 6.07
C SER A 46 25.45 34.29 6.14
N SER A 47 26.63 34.63 6.67
CA SER A 47 27.08 36.02 6.77
C SER A 47 27.74 36.46 5.46
N GLY A 48 27.08 37.34 4.72
CA GLY A 48 27.63 37.94 3.49
C GLY A 48 27.17 37.26 2.20
N VAL A 49 27.46 37.88 1.06
CA VAL A 49 26.98 37.47 -0.27
C VAL A 49 28.17 37.05 -1.11
N VAL A 50 28.05 35.95 -1.86
CA VAL A 50 29.12 35.51 -2.78
C VAL A 50 29.21 36.50 -3.95
N GLU A 51 30.32 37.23 -4.01
CA GLU A 51 30.52 38.29 -5.01
C GLU A 51 30.83 37.75 -6.43
N ASN A 52 30.66 38.61 -7.44
CA ASN A 52 31.04 38.36 -8.83
C ASN A 52 30.35 37.14 -9.46
N VAL A 53 29.08 36.88 -9.12
CA VAL A 53 28.24 35.93 -9.86
C VAL A 53 27.64 36.66 -11.06
N ASP A 54 27.85 36.14 -12.27
CA ASP A 54 27.30 36.72 -13.50
C ASP A 54 25.87 36.22 -13.72
N PHE A 55 24.91 36.93 -13.11
CA PHE A 55 23.49 36.57 -13.25
C PHE A 55 22.97 36.74 -14.69
N ASP A 56 23.59 37.62 -15.50
CA ASP A 56 23.15 37.89 -16.87
C ASP A 56 23.52 36.74 -17.83
N ALA A 57 24.57 35.97 -17.51
CA ALA A 57 24.91 34.74 -18.21
C ALA A 57 23.80 33.66 -18.12
N ILE A 58 22.96 33.68 -17.08
CA ILE A 58 21.82 32.76 -16.94
C ILE A 58 20.65 33.26 -17.81
N THR A 59 20.38 32.59 -18.93
CA THR A 59 19.36 33.02 -19.90
C THR A 59 17.93 32.97 -19.33
N SER A 60 17.60 31.94 -18.54
CA SER A 60 16.26 31.78 -17.99
C SER A 60 16.01 32.77 -16.84
N PRO A 61 14.99 33.66 -16.95
CA PRO A 61 14.68 34.61 -15.88
C PRO A 61 14.31 33.93 -14.56
N PHE A 62 13.73 32.72 -14.63
CA PHE A 62 13.39 31.93 -13.46
C PHE A 62 14.64 31.37 -12.77
N GLN A 63 15.55 30.74 -13.53
CA GLN A 63 16.81 30.21 -12.99
C GLN A 63 17.70 31.34 -12.46
N ARG A 64 17.70 32.51 -13.11
CA ARG A 64 18.43 33.69 -12.64
C ARG A 64 17.96 34.13 -11.26
N ARG A 65 16.64 34.34 -11.09
CA ARG A 65 16.06 34.71 -9.79
C ARG A 65 16.32 33.66 -8.72
N MET A 66 16.32 32.39 -9.08
CA MET A 66 16.61 31.28 -8.18
C MET A 66 18.04 31.36 -7.63
N VAL A 67 19.03 31.49 -8.52
CA VAL A 67 20.45 31.61 -8.13
C VAL A 67 20.70 32.89 -7.33
N GLN A 68 20.12 34.01 -7.77
CA GLN A 68 20.23 35.28 -7.05
C GLN A 68 19.61 35.18 -5.65
N SER A 69 18.43 34.58 -5.53
CA SER A 69 17.76 34.38 -4.25
C SER A 69 18.61 33.56 -3.27
N ASP A 70 19.27 32.48 -3.71
CA ASP A 70 20.15 31.71 -2.81
C ASP A 70 21.40 32.51 -2.40
N VAL A 71 22.04 33.20 -3.35
CA VAL A 71 23.25 34.02 -3.09
C VAL A 71 22.94 35.19 -2.14
N GLU A 72 21.75 35.79 -2.25
CA GLU A 72 21.31 36.96 -1.48
C GLU A 72 20.42 36.60 -0.26
N HIS A 73 20.39 35.33 0.16
CA HIS A 73 19.64 34.86 1.36
C HIS A 73 18.13 35.12 1.30
N GLY A 74 17.50 34.85 0.17
CA GLY A 74 16.09 35.11 -0.10
C GLY A 74 15.12 34.47 0.91
N LEU A 75 15.50 33.35 1.55
CA LEU A 75 14.72 32.79 2.66
C LEU A 75 14.59 33.78 3.82
N VAL A 76 15.67 34.45 4.21
CA VAL A 76 15.66 35.47 5.27
C VAL A 76 14.73 36.62 4.90
N ALA A 77 14.81 37.10 3.65
CA ALA A 77 13.97 38.18 3.17
C ALA A 77 12.48 37.80 3.20
N VAL A 78 12.12 36.60 2.75
CA VAL A 78 10.73 36.13 2.74
C VAL A 78 10.20 35.90 4.16
N LEU A 79 11.01 35.30 5.05
CA LEU A 79 10.64 35.12 6.46
C LEU A 79 10.42 36.46 7.17
N ALA A 80 11.21 37.49 6.84
CA ALA A 80 11.05 38.83 7.40
C ALA A 80 9.80 39.55 6.88
N ALA A 81 9.47 39.40 5.59
CA ALA A 81 8.25 39.96 5.01
C ALA A 81 6.99 39.32 5.60
N GLY A 82 7.04 38.03 5.91
CA GLY A 82 5.96 37.32 6.61
C GLY A 82 4.69 37.12 5.80
N GLU A 83 4.70 37.36 4.48
CA GLU A 83 3.53 37.33 3.58
C GLU A 83 3.08 35.90 3.16
N PHE A 84 3.16 34.95 4.07
CA PHE A 84 2.67 33.58 3.90
C PHE A 84 1.82 33.18 5.11
N ASP A 85 1.16 32.03 5.08
CA ASP A 85 0.50 31.41 6.24
C ASP A 85 1.29 30.16 6.67
N PHE A 86 1.61 29.30 5.70
CA PHE A 86 2.30 28.03 5.89
C PHE A 86 3.62 27.97 5.10
N VAL A 87 4.57 27.18 5.60
CA VAL A 87 5.81 26.82 4.89
C VAL A 87 5.80 25.34 4.61
N LEU A 88 5.85 24.94 3.34
CA LEU A 88 6.07 23.55 2.92
C LEU A 88 7.55 23.36 2.59
N MET A 89 8.19 22.43 3.28
CA MET A 89 9.62 22.17 3.15
C MET A 89 9.92 20.72 2.74
N ASP A 90 10.71 20.53 1.69
CA ASP A 90 11.35 19.25 1.38
C ASP A 90 12.87 19.40 1.34
N LEU A 91 13.59 18.30 1.57
CA LEU A 91 15.05 18.29 1.70
C LEU A 91 15.77 17.75 0.46
N ILE A 92 15.08 17.61 -0.67
CA ILE A 92 15.66 17.00 -1.88
C ILE A 92 16.75 17.89 -2.50
N ASP A 93 16.65 19.21 -2.33
CA ASP A 93 17.69 20.15 -2.76
C ASP A 93 18.95 20.13 -1.87
N GLU A 94 18.93 19.47 -0.70
CA GLU A 94 20.14 19.22 0.10
C GLU A 94 21.12 18.22 -0.56
N ARG A 95 20.79 17.78 -1.78
CA ARG A 95 21.68 17.00 -2.65
C ARG A 95 22.81 17.82 -3.29
N PHE A 96 22.73 19.14 -3.28
CA PHE A 96 23.75 20.01 -3.88
C PHE A 96 24.90 20.27 -2.91
N GLY A 97 26.10 20.47 -3.44
CA GLY A 97 27.21 20.96 -2.64
C GLY A 97 27.05 22.45 -2.31
N VAL A 98 27.84 22.94 -1.37
CA VAL A 98 27.85 24.36 -0.96
C VAL A 98 29.25 24.91 -1.12
N PHE A 99 29.39 26.06 -1.78
CA PHE A 99 30.64 26.81 -1.83
C PHE A 99 30.69 27.78 -0.66
N VAL A 100 31.83 27.84 0.03
CA VAL A 100 32.10 28.81 1.09
C VAL A 100 33.38 29.55 0.76
N ASP A 101 33.33 30.87 0.73
CA ASP A 101 34.52 31.69 0.50
C ASP A 101 35.39 31.83 1.77
N ASP A 102 36.52 32.51 1.64
CA ASP A 102 37.45 32.76 2.76
C ASP A 102 36.91 33.73 3.82
N ARG A 103 35.81 34.43 3.53
CA ARG A 103 35.10 35.35 4.44
C ARG A 103 33.87 34.71 5.09
N GLY A 104 33.52 33.49 4.71
CA GLY A 104 32.38 32.74 5.23
C GLY A 104 31.06 32.97 4.49
N ALA A 105 31.03 33.77 3.42
CA ALA A 105 29.87 33.86 2.55
C ALA A 105 29.72 32.54 1.79
N CYS A 106 28.49 32.09 1.59
CA CYS A 106 28.26 30.82 0.91
C CYS A 106 27.03 30.80 0.03
N CYS A 107 27.06 29.91 -0.95
CA CYS A 107 25.97 29.67 -1.88
C CYS A 107 25.91 28.19 -2.28
N THR A 108 24.74 27.76 -2.68
CA THR A 108 24.45 26.40 -3.15
C THR A 108 25.02 26.23 -4.56
N VAL A 109 25.85 25.20 -4.76
CA VAL A 109 26.45 24.89 -6.06
C VAL A 109 25.48 24.08 -6.92
N SER A 110 24.43 24.76 -7.36
CA SER A 110 23.42 24.22 -8.28
C SER A 110 23.93 24.19 -9.73
N GLY A 111 23.27 23.41 -10.60
CA GLY A 111 23.60 23.40 -12.02
C GLY A 111 23.37 24.76 -12.69
N GLU A 112 22.37 25.50 -12.21
CA GLU A 112 22.04 26.86 -12.63
C GLU A 112 23.09 27.88 -12.18
N LEU A 113 23.71 27.72 -11.00
CA LEU A 113 24.84 28.55 -10.63
C LEU A 113 26.04 28.27 -11.54
N LEU A 114 26.34 26.99 -11.83
CA LEU A 114 27.44 26.63 -12.73
C LEU A 114 27.26 27.19 -14.15
N SER A 115 26.02 27.30 -14.64
CA SER A 115 25.76 27.88 -15.97
C SER A 115 26.01 29.39 -16.05
N SER A 116 26.16 30.10 -14.92
CA SER A 116 26.64 31.48 -14.88
C SER A 116 28.14 31.64 -15.19
N GLY A 117 28.86 30.53 -15.43
CA GLY A 117 30.32 30.53 -15.48
C GLY A 117 30.97 30.50 -14.10
N PHE A 118 30.20 30.24 -13.05
CA PHE A 118 30.71 30.06 -11.70
C PHE A 118 31.61 28.82 -11.62
N ASP A 119 32.90 29.03 -11.41
CA ASP A 119 33.87 27.97 -11.17
C ASP A 119 34.44 28.08 -9.75
N ALA A 120 34.07 27.12 -8.90
CA ALA A 120 34.56 27.07 -7.53
C ALA A 120 36.08 26.80 -7.43
N GLY A 121 36.68 26.17 -8.45
CA GLY A 121 38.11 25.82 -8.48
C GLY A 121 39.04 27.02 -8.72
N THR A 122 38.52 28.11 -9.27
CA THR A 122 39.28 29.35 -9.53
C THR A 122 39.05 30.42 -8.46
N ARG A 123 38.11 30.19 -7.53
CA ARG A 123 37.75 31.10 -6.45
C ARG A 123 38.49 30.78 -5.16
N ARG A 124 38.67 31.78 -4.31
CA ARG A 124 39.22 31.60 -2.96
C ARG A 124 38.11 31.09 -2.04
N GLY A 125 38.13 29.79 -1.76
CA GLY A 125 37.11 29.14 -0.94
C GLY A 125 37.19 27.61 -1.04
N ALA A 126 36.18 26.94 -0.51
CA ALA A 126 36.07 25.48 -0.57
C ALA A 126 34.63 25.05 -0.87
N VAL A 127 34.49 23.95 -1.63
CA VAL A 127 33.21 23.28 -1.83
C VAL A 127 33.06 22.20 -0.77
N ILE A 128 32.02 22.33 0.05
CA ILE A 128 31.56 21.30 0.97
C ILE A 128 30.62 20.38 0.19
N LYS A 129 31.01 19.11 0.11
CA LYS A 129 30.24 18.09 -0.60
C LYS A 129 28.95 17.75 0.16
N PRO A 130 27.85 17.48 -0.55
CA PRO A 130 26.62 17.00 0.08
C PRO A 130 26.88 15.65 0.76
N PHE A 131 25.99 15.28 1.68
CA PHE A 131 26.04 14.00 2.38
C PHE A 131 27.27 13.78 3.27
N THR A 132 27.97 14.85 3.67
CA THR A 132 29.09 14.81 4.61
C THR A 132 28.71 15.39 5.97
N ASP A 133 29.46 15.04 7.02
CA ASP A 133 29.24 15.63 8.36
C ASP A 133 29.40 17.15 8.34
N ALA A 134 30.41 17.66 7.62
CA ALA A 134 30.63 19.10 7.47
C ALA A 134 29.45 19.82 6.80
N PHE A 135 28.77 19.16 5.87
CA PHE A 135 27.53 19.67 5.29
C PHE A 135 26.40 19.65 6.33
N PHE A 136 26.23 18.52 7.03
CA PHE A 136 25.18 18.36 8.04
C PHE A 136 25.28 19.41 9.15
N ASP A 137 26.48 19.71 9.64
CA ASP A 137 26.68 20.69 10.71
C ASP A 137 26.22 22.10 10.28
N ARG A 138 26.49 22.47 9.02
CA ARG A 138 26.02 23.74 8.45
C ARG A 138 24.53 23.75 8.22
N TRP A 139 23.99 22.68 7.66
CA TRP A 139 22.55 22.50 7.48
C TRP A 139 21.82 22.60 8.82
N GLU A 140 22.34 21.95 9.86
CA GLU A 140 21.75 21.97 11.20
C GLU A 140 21.79 23.38 11.81
N ALA A 141 22.86 24.14 11.60
CA ALA A 141 22.93 25.53 12.03
C ALA A 141 21.83 26.38 11.37
N GLY A 142 21.63 26.21 10.05
CA GLY A 142 20.54 26.87 9.32
C GLY A 142 19.15 26.43 9.78
N TRP A 143 18.95 25.13 10.01
CA TRP A 143 17.71 24.57 10.57
C TRP A 143 17.37 25.19 11.92
N ARG A 144 18.34 25.24 12.86
CA ARG A 144 18.15 25.86 14.17
C ARG A 144 17.76 27.33 14.05
N HIS A 145 18.36 28.06 13.11
CA HIS A 145 18.04 29.47 12.86
C HIS A 145 16.61 29.64 12.32
N LEU A 146 16.20 28.79 11.37
CA LEU A 146 14.83 28.76 10.85
C LEU A 146 13.80 28.52 11.96
N VAL A 147 14.01 27.48 12.77
CA VAL A 147 13.12 27.14 13.89
C VAL A 147 13.04 28.31 14.88
N ALA A 148 14.18 28.88 15.26
CA ALA A 148 14.22 30.03 16.16
C ALA A 148 13.45 31.23 15.58
N THR A 149 13.61 31.52 14.28
CA THR A 149 12.92 32.61 13.58
C THR A 149 11.41 32.40 13.57
N LEU A 150 10.95 31.22 13.13
CA LEU A 150 9.51 30.92 13.07
C LEU A 150 8.89 30.83 14.46
N SER A 151 9.61 30.30 15.45
CA SER A 151 9.15 30.26 16.84
C SER A 151 9.00 31.68 17.41
N ALA A 152 9.97 32.56 17.17
CA ALA A 152 9.91 33.96 17.62
C ALA A 152 8.73 34.72 16.97
N GLN A 153 8.33 34.33 15.76
CA GLN A 153 7.16 34.88 15.07
C GLN A 153 5.83 34.22 15.50
N GLY A 154 5.86 33.16 16.32
CA GLY A 154 4.66 32.38 16.69
C GLY A 154 4.11 31.50 15.55
N ARG A 155 4.95 31.16 14.58
CA ARG A 155 4.58 30.54 13.30
C ARG A 155 5.14 29.14 13.10
N LEU A 156 5.79 28.57 14.11
CA LEU A 156 6.41 27.24 14.02
C LEU A 156 5.40 26.14 13.65
N ASN A 157 4.16 26.23 14.13
CA ASN A 157 3.08 25.30 13.76
C ASN A 157 2.67 25.40 12.29
N GLY A 158 3.05 26.47 11.59
CA GLY A 158 2.83 26.64 10.15
C GLY A 158 3.92 25.99 9.28
N LEU A 159 4.99 25.46 9.89
CA LEU A 159 6.03 24.73 9.18
C LEU A 159 5.60 23.27 8.97
N ILE A 160 5.55 22.84 7.72
CA ILE A 160 5.10 21.52 7.30
C ILE A 160 6.24 20.88 6.51
N VAL A 161 6.64 19.68 6.93
CA VAL A 161 7.74 18.94 6.32
C VAL A 161 7.17 17.89 5.37
N ASN A 162 7.46 18.03 4.09
CA ASN A 162 7.27 16.99 3.09
C ASN A 162 8.39 15.95 3.28
N GLU A 163 8.12 14.91 4.07
CA GLU A 163 9.10 13.85 4.34
C GLU A 163 9.14 12.86 3.18
N VAL A 164 10.13 13.04 2.32
CA VAL A 164 10.22 12.34 1.04
C VAL A 164 11.64 11.82 0.81
N TYR A 165 11.72 10.61 0.27
CA TYR A 165 12.95 9.89 0.02
C TYR A 165 13.12 9.61 -1.47
N TRP A 166 14.37 9.53 -1.92
CA TRP A 166 14.71 9.12 -3.29
C TRP A 166 14.17 7.73 -3.55
N SER A 167 13.48 7.58 -4.67
CA SER A 167 12.99 6.31 -5.16
C SER A 167 14.15 5.40 -5.56
N SER A 168 14.00 4.10 -5.29
CA SER A 168 14.91 3.05 -5.76
C SER A 168 14.46 2.39 -7.07
N ALA A 169 13.25 2.71 -7.55
CA ALA A 169 12.67 2.08 -8.74
C ALA A 169 11.74 3.04 -9.51
N CYS A 170 11.60 2.78 -10.80
CA CYS A 170 10.69 3.48 -11.69
C CYS A 170 9.36 2.75 -11.81
N SER A 171 8.35 3.42 -12.34
CA SER A 171 6.99 2.89 -12.52
C SER A 171 6.91 1.71 -13.47
N ASP A 172 7.91 1.52 -14.33
CA ASP A 172 8.07 0.36 -15.23
C ASP A 172 8.93 -0.77 -14.63
N GLY A 173 9.40 -0.61 -13.39
CA GLY A 173 10.28 -1.57 -12.70
C GLY A 173 11.76 -1.42 -13.01
N THR A 174 12.18 -0.44 -13.82
CA THR A 174 13.60 -0.14 -14.09
C THR A 174 14.23 0.72 -12.97
N ASP A 175 15.56 0.81 -12.95
CA ASP A 175 16.30 1.67 -12.02
C ASP A 175 16.66 3.03 -12.66
N PHE A 176 17.52 3.83 -12.00
CA PHE A 176 17.95 5.15 -12.48
C PHE A 176 19.36 5.14 -13.12
N SER A 177 19.87 3.95 -13.45
CA SER A 177 21.20 3.80 -14.05
C SER A 177 21.21 4.32 -15.50
N PRO A 178 22.34 4.87 -15.99
CA PRO A 178 23.60 5.08 -15.29
C PRO A 178 23.68 6.41 -14.52
N ALA A 179 22.64 7.26 -14.57
CA ALA A 179 22.67 8.60 -14.01
C ALA A 179 22.75 8.63 -12.48
N TYR A 180 22.09 7.67 -11.82
CA TYR A 180 22.14 7.47 -10.38
C TYR A 180 22.28 5.98 -10.08
N SER A 181 23.32 5.61 -9.32
CA SER A 181 23.49 4.23 -8.86
C SER A 181 22.60 3.93 -7.65
N HIS A 182 22.40 2.64 -7.35
CA HIS A 182 21.73 2.22 -6.12
C HIS A 182 22.43 2.76 -4.85
N ASP A 183 23.77 2.84 -4.87
CA ASP A 183 24.55 3.37 -3.75
C ASP A 183 24.35 4.88 -3.57
N ASP A 184 24.20 5.64 -4.67
CA ASP A 184 23.89 7.08 -4.59
C ASP A 184 22.52 7.32 -3.95
N VAL A 185 21.51 6.55 -4.36
CA VAL A 185 20.16 6.59 -3.79
C VAL A 185 20.18 6.21 -2.30
N ALA A 186 20.88 5.14 -1.94
CA ALA A 186 20.99 4.70 -0.56
C ALA A 186 21.69 5.74 0.33
N ARG A 187 22.78 6.34 -0.16
CA ARG A 187 23.53 7.39 0.56
C ARG A 187 22.68 8.65 0.74
N ALA A 188 21.97 9.09 -0.29
CA ALA A 188 21.06 10.23 -0.21
C ALA A 188 19.95 9.98 0.82
N ASN A 189 19.32 8.81 0.79
CA ASN A 189 18.25 8.46 1.72
C ASN A 189 18.73 8.33 3.17
N ALA A 190 19.91 7.77 3.41
CA ALA A 190 20.50 7.73 4.74
C ALA A 190 20.75 9.15 5.30
N PHE A 191 21.19 10.07 4.45
CA PHE A 191 21.39 11.47 4.84
C PHE A 191 20.07 12.19 5.11
N LEU A 192 19.05 11.99 4.27
CA LEU A 192 17.70 12.50 4.48
C LEU A 192 17.12 12.00 5.80
N SER A 193 17.23 10.71 6.11
CA SER A 193 16.77 10.14 7.39
C SER A 193 17.43 10.82 8.59
N ARG A 194 18.74 11.12 8.52
CA ARG A 194 19.45 11.85 9.58
C ARG A 194 18.90 13.27 9.76
N GLN A 195 18.63 13.98 8.67
CA GLN A 195 18.06 15.33 8.72
C GLN A 195 16.65 15.32 9.29
N TYR A 196 15.77 14.43 8.82
CA TYR A 196 14.40 14.31 9.34
C TYR A 196 14.36 13.91 10.82
N ALA A 197 15.28 13.04 11.26
CA ALA A 197 15.43 12.71 12.68
C ALA A 197 15.84 13.92 13.53
N ARG A 198 16.67 14.82 12.98
CA ARG A 198 17.02 16.07 13.66
C ARG A 198 15.82 17.02 13.73
N MET A 199 15.06 17.18 12.65
CA MET A 199 13.87 18.06 12.62
C MET A 199 12.81 17.63 13.65
N ARG A 200 12.60 16.32 13.83
CA ARG A 200 11.65 15.76 14.82
C ARG A 200 11.97 16.10 16.28
N GLN A 201 13.16 16.61 16.58
CA GLN A 201 13.47 17.11 17.92
C GLN A 201 12.82 18.47 18.20
N ASP A 202 12.50 19.23 17.15
CA ASP A 202 11.92 20.59 17.26
C ASP A 202 10.46 20.65 16.81
N LEU A 203 9.99 19.67 16.02
CA LEU A 203 8.65 19.63 15.43
C LEU A 203 7.83 18.44 15.92
N ALA A 204 6.51 18.62 15.95
CA ALA A 204 5.57 17.53 16.25
C ALA A 204 5.44 16.57 15.05
N ASP A 205 5.19 15.29 15.32
CA ASP A 205 5.10 14.25 14.29
C ASP A 205 4.03 14.57 13.23
N GLU A 206 2.95 15.26 13.61
CA GLU A 206 1.89 15.57 12.66
C GLU A 206 2.25 16.69 11.67
N GLN A 207 3.38 17.40 11.86
CA GLN A 207 3.94 18.35 10.90
C GLN A 207 4.65 17.66 9.74
N PHE A 208 4.86 16.34 9.81
CA PHE A 208 5.49 15.55 8.77
C PHE A 208 4.43 14.89 7.88
N LEU A 209 4.52 15.14 6.57
CA LEU A 209 3.71 14.46 5.57
C LEU A 209 4.42 13.16 5.18
N HIS A 210 3.79 12.03 5.49
CA HIS A 210 4.31 10.71 5.15
C HIS A 210 3.62 10.13 3.92
N PHE A 211 4.39 9.36 3.15
CA PHE A 211 3.94 8.74 1.91
C PHE A 211 4.14 7.23 1.97
N ASP A 212 3.21 6.49 1.37
CA ASP A 212 3.39 5.07 1.12
C ASP A 212 4.53 4.87 0.11
N SER A 213 5.34 3.83 0.30
CA SER A 213 6.43 3.48 -0.60
C SER A 213 5.99 3.29 -2.07
N THR A 214 4.74 2.92 -2.31
CA THR A 214 4.14 2.79 -3.66
C THR A 214 3.91 4.12 -4.37
N LEU A 215 3.86 5.23 -3.62
CA LEU A 215 3.81 6.58 -4.18
C LEU A 215 5.22 7.14 -4.41
N LEU A 216 6.22 6.64 -3.68
CA LEU A 216 7.63 7.01 -3.82
C LEU A 216 8.32 6.22 -4.96
N VAL A 217 7.67 6.20 -6.13
CA VAL A 217 8.14 5.52 -7.35
C VAL A 217 8.43 6.56 -8.42
N GLY A 218 9.57 6.45 -9.10
CA GLY A 218 9.95 7.37 -10.17
C GLY A 218 9.04 7.25 -11.40
N GLY A 219 8.47 8.36 -11.85
CA GLY A 219 7.70 8.42 -13.10
C GLY A 219 8.62 8.49 -14.31
N ILE A 220 8.52 7.52 -15.22
CA ILE A 220 9.31 7.52 -16.47
C ILE A 220 8.89 8.66 -17.41
N ASP A 221 7.62 9.03 -17.40
CA ASP A 221 7.03 10.11 -18.22
C ASP A 221 6.95 11.43 -17.45
N HIS A 222 7.78 11.61 -16.43
CA HIS A 222 7.77 12.84 -15.65
C HIS A 222 8.23 14.03 -16.52
N GLN A 223 7.62 15.20 -16.32
CA GLN A 223 7.88 16.40 -17.15
C GLN A 223 9.33 16.89 -17.14
N TRP A 224 10.10 16.51 -16.12
CA TRP A 224 11.53 16.83 -15.98
C TRP A 224 12.45 15.65 -16.31
N GLY A 225 11.91 14.60 -16.93
CA GLY A 225 12.63 13.37 -17.25
C GLY A 225 12.78 12.41 -16.07
N LYS A 226 13.46 11.29 -16.32
CA LYS A 226 13.66 10.20 -15.36
C LYS A 226 14.65 10.58 -14.24
N SER A 227 14.22 10.53 -12.98
CA SER A 227 15.07 10.82 -11.80
C SER A 227 14.49 10.18 -10.53
N PRO A 228 15.30 9.79 -9.52
CA PRO A 228 14.80 9.19 -8.28
C PRO A 228 13.88 10.09 -7.44
N PHE A 229 13.79 11.37 -7.75
CA PHE A 229 12.93 12.35 -7.09
C PHE A 229 11.90 12.98 -8.04
N HIS A 230 11.61 12.32 -9.17
CA HIS A 230 10.55 12.71 -10.10
C HIS A 230 9.47 11.64 -10.03
N PHE A 231 8.50 11.81 -9.13
CA PHE A 231 7.58 10.74 -8.76
C PHE A 231 6.40 10.59 -9.74
N VAL A 232 5.71 9.46 -9.64
CA VAL A 232 4.42 9.25 -10.33
C VAL A 232 3.38 10.28 -9.92
N THR A 233 2.42 10.60 -10.80
CA THR A 233 1.35 11.60 -10.55
C THR A 233 0.61 11.39 -9.23
N GLY A 234 0.41 10.14 -8.80
CA GLY A 234 -0.27 9.81 -7.55
C GLY A 234 0.42 10.40 -6.30
N TYR A 235 1.74 10.60 -6.34
CA TYR A 235 2.48 11.26 -5.27
C TYR A 235 2.00 12.70 -5.05
N TYR A 236 1.90 13.49 -6.12
CA TYR A 236 1.53 14.90 -6.07
C TYR A 236 0.07 15.11 -5.65
N THR A 237 -0.84 14.24 -6.10
CA THR A 237 -2.23 14.24 -5.61
C THR A 237 -2.28 13.98 -4.11
N HIS A 238 -1.52 12.98 -3.64
CA HIS A 238 -1.51 12.64 -2.22
C HIS A 238 -0.86 13.74 -1.36
N LEU A 239 0.18 14.41 -1.85
CA LEU A 239 0.80 15.55 -1.18
C LEU A 239 -0.25 16.64 -0.88
N LEU A 240 -1.09 16.99 -1.85
CA LEU A 240 -2.16 17.98 -1.68
C LEU A 240 -3.24 17.51 -0.70
N GLU A 241 -3.66 16.24 -0.75
CA GLU A 241 -4.64 15.68 0.20
C GLU A 241 -4.13 15.67 1.65
N ARG A 242 -2.82 15.41 1.85
CA ARG A 242 -2.20 15.44 3.18
C ARG A 242 -2.06 16.86 3.68
N LEU A 243 -1.67 17.79 2.81
CA LEU A 243 -1.57 19.20 3.13
C LEU A 243 -2.94 19.79 3.51
N ASP A 244 -3.99 19.49 2.74
CA ASP A 244 -5.36 19.98 2.97
C ASP A 244 -5.89 19.52 4.34
N ARG A 245 -5.72 18.24 4.67
CA ARG A 245 -6.06 17.72 6.00
C ARG A 245 -5.31 18.40 7.14
N TYR A 246 -4.03 18.72 6.93
CA TYR A 246 -3.24 19.41 7.94
C TYR A 246 -3.76 20.84 8.17
N VAL A 247 -3.97 21.58 7.09
CA VAL A 247 -4.43 22.97 7.10
C VAL A 247 -5.84 23.10 7.68
N GLU A 248 -6.76 22.20 7.31
CA GLU A 248 -8.11 22.15 7.87
C GLU A 248 -8.10 21.95 9.39
N ARG A 249 -7.24 21.04 9.88
CA ARG A 249 -7.12 20.75 11.32
C ARG A 249 -6.60 21.95 12.10
N ILE A 250 -5.56 22.63 11.60
CA ILE A 250 -5.03 23.84 12.24
C ILE A 250 -6.06 24.97 12.20
N GLY A 251 -6.78 25.12 11.08
CA GLY A 251 -7.87 26.10 10.94
C GLY A 251 -9.04 25.83 11.89
N ALA A 252 -9.37 24.57 12.18
CA ALA A 252 -10.41 24.18 13.14
C ALA A 252 -9.98 24.41 14.59
N ALA A 253 -8.71 24.15 14.93
CA ALA A 253 -8.16 24.42 16.26
C ALA A 253 -8.13 25.91 16.61
N ALA A 254 -7.85 26.77 15.63
CA ALA A 254 -7.91 28.23 15.80
C ALA A 254 -9.34 28.79 15.94
N ALA A 255 -10.34 28.12 15.32
CA ALA A 255 -11.75 28.50 15.45
C ALA A 255 -12.37 28.05 16.79
N GLY A 256 -11.89 26.94 17.38
CA GLY A 256 -12.36 26.44 18.67
C GLY A 256 -11.92 27.26 19.89
N THR A 257 -11.02 28.22 19.72
CA THR A 257 -10.51 29.08 20.80
C THR A 257 -11.25 30.42 20.95
N SER A 258 -12.21 30.78 20.08
CA SER A 258 -12.93 32.07 20.16
C SER A 258 -14.27 32.03 20.90
N ASP A 259 -14.84 30.85 21.19
CA ASP A 259 -16.14 30.73 21.86
C ASP A 259 -16.00 30.13 23.26
N LYS A 260 -15.64 30.97 24.23
CA LYS A 260 -15.92 30.71 25.65
C LYS A 260 -16.64 31.90 26.27
N GLN A 261 -17.98 31.85 26.26
CA GLN A 261 -18.81 32.52 27.27
C GLN A 261 -20.25 31.95 27.33
N GLY A 262 -20.59 31.35 28.48
CA GLY A 262 -21.95 31.01 28.97
C GLY A 262 -22.63 29.82 28.26
N SER A 263 -23.33 28.89 28.91
CA SER A 263 -23.76 28.69 30.28
C SER A 263 -24.26 27.24 30.44
N SER A 264 -23.85 26.58 31.52
CA SER A 264 -24.55 25.55 32.34
C SER A 264 -25.75 24.76 31.79
N VAL A 265 -25.69 23.43 31.88
CA VAL A 265 -26.45 22.49 32.76
C VAL A 265 -25.70 21.13 32.68
N GLY A 266 -25.39 20.31 33.68
CA GLY A 266 -25.66 20.20 35.11
C GLY A 266 -25.39 18.73 35.49
N PHE A 267 -24.47 18.46 36.42
CA PHE A 267 -24.18 17.14 36.99
C PHE A 267 -25.29 16.71 37.97
N VAL A 268 -25.47 15.39 38.19
CA VAL A 268 -25.36 14.68 39.51
C VAL A 268 -25.73 13.19 39.38
N SER A 269 -24.95 12.39 40.11
CA SER A 269 -24.92 10.94 40.33
C SER A 269 -26.07 10.34 41.18
N TYR A 270 -26.33 9.02 41.06
CA TYR A 270 -26.83 8.13 42.14
C TYR A 270 -26.37 6.68 41.82
N VAL A 271 -25.46 6.05 42.59
CA VAL A 271 -25.60 5.22 43.82
C VAL A 271 -26.22 3.81 43.60
N ARG A 272 -25.49 2.79 44.09
CA ARG A 272 -25.79 1.33 44.21
C ARG A 272 -27.08 1.03 44.99
N ASP A 273 -27.82 -0.02 44.62
CA ASP A 273 -27.89 -1.31 45.39
C ASP A 273 -28.87 -2.38 44.84
N LYS A 274 -28.40 -3.64 44.95
CA LYS A 274 -29.11 -4.92 45.22
C LYS A 274 -30.02 -5.60 44.17
N LEU A 275 -29.50 -6.69 43.63
CA LEU A 275 -30.03 -8.05 43.91
C LEU A 275 -28.86 -9.07 43.91
N ARG A 276 -28.74 -9.80 45.02
CA ARG A 276 -27.80 -10.91 45.26
C ARG A 276 -28.52 -12.24 45.00
N LEU A 277 -27.77 -13.23 44.48
CA LEU A 277 -27.71 -14.68 44.82
C LEU A 277 -27.22 -15.43 43.56
N ALA A 278 -26.21 -16.30 43.53
CA ALA A 278 -25.37 -16.90 44.57
C ALA A 278 -24.12 -17.58 43.92
N GLY A 279 -22.98 -17.55 44.63
CA GLY A 279 -21.80 -18.42 44.46
C GLY A 279 -20.89 -18.05 43.27
N SER A 280 -19.64 -17.58 43.41
CA SER A 280 -18.63 -17.85 44.44
C SER A 280 -17.57 -16.73 44.45
N ARG A 281 -17.28 -16.23 45.66
CA ARG A 281 -16.12 -15.44 46.12
C ARG A 281 -15.14 -14.90 45.06
N PHE A 282 -15.24 -13.59 44.79
CA PHE A 282 -14.06 -12.79 44.41
C PHE A 282 -13.02 -12.89 45.53
N ARG A 283 -11.89 -13.54 45.24
CA ARG A 283 -10.63 -13.18 45.91
C ARG A 283 -10.02 -12.04 45.10
N HIS A 284 -9.81 -10.90 45.75
CA HIS A 284 -8.66 -10.08 45.42
C HIS A 284 -7.43 -10.97 45.66
N GLU A 285 -6.87 -11.53 44.60
CA GLU A 285 -5.52 -12.09 44.66
C GLU A 285 -4.58 -10.99 44.17
N ASP A 286 -3.69 -10.56 45.08
CA ASP A 286 -2.56 -9.70 44.79
C ASP A 286 -1.80 -10.28 43.60
N SER A 287 -1.94 -9.66 42.43
CA SER A 287 -1.25 -10.11 41.21
C SER A 287 0.26 -9.98 41.47
N THR A 288 0.93 -11.10 41.66
CA THR A 288 2.39 -11.11 41.78
C THR A 288 2.96 -10.56 40.47
N PRO A 289 3.84 -9.55 40.49
CA PRO A 289 4.37 -8.98 39.25
C PRO A 289 5.11 -10.05 38.44
N ALA A 290 4.88 -10.13 37.12
CA ALA A 290 5.59 -11.06 36.26
C ALA A 290 7.05 -10.62 36.15
N THR A 291 7.95 -11.43 36.72
CA THR A 291 9.40 -11.21 36.67
C THR A 291 10.08 -12.02 35.56
N ALA A 292 9.33 -12.87 34.86
CA ALA A 292 9.82 -13.66 33.73
C ALA A 292 8.77 -13.71 32.61
N TRP A 293 9.24 -13.85 31.37
CA TRP A 293 8.45 -13.95 30.15
C TRP A 293 9.09 -14.97 29.19
N HIS A 294 8.25 -15.70 28.42
CA HIS A 294 8.70 -16.70 27.46
C HIS A 294 7.81 -16.73 26.21
N SER A 295 8.40 -16.89 25.02
CA SER A 295 7.72 -17.31 23.79
C SER A 295 8.50 -18.39 23.06
N ASP A 296 7.79 -19.40 22.56
CA ASP A 296 8.37 -20.45 21.74
C ASP A 296 8.99 -19.91 20.44
N ARG A 297 8.41 -18.86 19.84
CA ARG A 297 8.88 -18.27 18.59
C ARG A 297 8.33 -16.86 18.33
N VAL A 298 9.18 -15.98 17.79
CA VAL A 298 8.84 -14.64 17.31
C VAL A 298 9.48 -14.43 15.93
N THR A 299 8.73 -13.98 14.94
CA THR A 299 9.28 -13.60 13.63
C THR A 299 9.39 -12.07 13.53
N LEU A 300 10.61 -11.57 13.37
CA LEU A 300 10.90 -10.16 13.11
C LEU A 300 10.92 -9.93 11.59
N GLN A 301 10.20 -8.92 11.11
CA GLN A 301 10.19 -8.52 9.69
C GLN A 301 10.56 -7.05 9.55
N LYS A 302 11.08 -6.65 8.39
CA LYS A 302 11.43 -5.24 8.11
C LYS A 302 10.22 -4.29 8.20
N ALA A 303 9.02 -4.77 7.86
CA ALA A 303 7.76 -4.03 7.96
C ALA A 303 7.06 -4.15 9.33
N MET A 304 7.43 -5.12 10.16
CA MET A 304 6.86 -5.29 11.48
C MET A 304 7.66 -4.46 12.49
N GLN A 305 6.95 -3.70 13.32
CA GLN A 305 7.49 -3.17 14.57
C GLN A 305 8.00 -4.39 15.36
N GLY A 306 9.31 -4.52 15.56
CA GLY A 306 9.88 -5.74 16.14
C GLY A 306 9.43 -6.04 17.58
N LEU A 307 10.05 -7.04 18.21
CA LEU A 307 9.62 -7.56 19.52
C LEU A 307 9.71 -6.51 20.62
N GLU A 308 8.58 -6.02 21.13
CA GLU A 308 8.55 -4.99 22.17
C GLU A 308 8.06 -5.53 23.53
N VAL A 309 8.78 -5.20 24.61
CA VAL A 309 8.51 -5.59 25.98
C VAL A 309 8.55 -4.35 26.87
N SER A 310 7.42 -4.03 27.48
CA SER A 310 7.31 -3.01 28.51
C SER A 310 8.01 -3.45 29.79
N VAL A 311 8.72 -2.53 30.43
CA VAL A 311 9.51 -2.76 31.63
C VAL A 311 9.11 -1.76 32.71
N ARG A 312 8.96 -2.25 33.95
CA ARG A 312 8.81 -1.41 35.13
C ARG A 312 9.79 -1.87 36.22
N ALA A 313 10.83 -1.09 36.44
CA ALA A 313 11.80 -1.31 37.51
C ALA A 313 11.68 -0.21 38.58
N THR A 314 11.80 -0.54 39.85
CA THR A 314 11.79 0.45 40.95
C THR A 314 13.20 0.88 41.37
N ALA A 315 14.22 0.13 40.95
CA ALA A 315 15.64 0.40 41.16
C ALA A 315 16.46 -0.19 39.99
N ALA A 316 17.75 0.15 39.93
CA ALA A 316 18.66 -0.43 38.94
C ALA A 316 18.72 -1.97 39.09
N THR A 317 18.48 -2.68 38.00
CA THR A 317 18.42 -4.14 37.95
C THR A 317 18.83 -4.65 36.57
N ARG A 318 18.81 -5.98 36.38
CA ARG A 318 19.12 -6.61 35.09
C ARG A 318 17.98 -7.51 34.64
N ILE A 319 17.80 -7.56 33.34
CA ILE A 319 16.93 -8.51 32.64
C ILE A 319 17.82 -9.40 31.78
N ARG A 320 17.75 -10.70 31.97
CA ARG A 320 18.41 -11.69 31.09
C ARG A 320 17.50 -11.97 29.91
N LEU A 321 18.01 -11.77 28.70
CA LEU A 321 17.37 -12.15 27.45
C LEU A 321 18.10 -13.36 26.85
N SER A 322 17.37 -14.40 26.45
CA SER A 322 17.93 -15.47 25.61
C SER A 322 16.99 -15.88 24.48
N ALA A 323 17.52 -16.21 23.31
CA ALA A 323 16.77 -16.75 22.18
C ALA A 323 17.70 -17.54 21.24
N ILE A 324 17.13 -18.44 20.44
CA ILE A 324 17.80 -19.10 19.30
C ILE A 324 17.42 -18.32 18.04
N ILE A 325 18.40 -17.89 17.27
CA ILE A 325 18.22 -16.99 16.13
C ILE A 325 18.41 -17.77 14.84
N ASN A 326 17.35 -17.86 14.04
CA ASN A 326 17.39 -18.41 12.69
C ASN A 326 17.26 -17.28 11.66
N GLY A 327 18.37 -16.92 11.03
CA GLY A 327 18.44 -15.89 9.98
C GLY A 327 19.88 -15.68 9.51
N ASP A 328 20.06 -15.15 8.29
CA ASP A 328 21.40 -14.87 7.75
C ASP A 328 22.04 -13.70 8.50
N LEU A 329 23.02 -13.99 9.35
CA LEU A 329 23.78 -13.00 10.13
C LEU A 329 25.13 -12.66 9.48
N SER A 330 25.38 -13.07 8.24
CA SER A 330 26.62 -12.73 7.53
C SER A 330 26.75 -11.23 7.23
N GLY A 331 27.96 -10.77 6.98
CA GLY A 331 28.23 -9.36 6.65
C GLY A 331 27.86 -8.40 7.78
N ASN A 332 27.17 -7.30 7.42
CA ASN A 332 26.79 -6.21 8.33
C ASN A 332 25.40 -6.38 8.99
N ARG A 333 24.77 -7.55 8.82
CA ARG A 333 23.44 -7.87 9.38
C ARG A 333 23.50 -8.03 10.89
N ASN A 334 22.53 -7.47 11.62
CA ASN A 334 22.56 -7.40 13.08
C ASN A 334 21.17 -7.31 13.71
N LEU A 335 21.01 -7.78 14.94
CA LEU A 335 19.83 -7.52 15.76
C LEU A 335 20.09 -6.31 16.65
N LEU A 336 19.15 -5.37 16.71
CA LEU A 336 19.24 -4.20 17.58
C LEU A 336 18.35 -4.42 18.80
N LEU A 337 18.86 -4.12 19.98
CA LEU A 337 18.04 -3.87 21.15
C LEU A 337 17.91 -2.36 21.33
N VAL A 338 16.71 -1.85 21.17
CA VAL A 338 16.34 -0.45 21.38
C VAL A 338 15.66 -0.32 22.74
N VAL A 339 15.96 0.74 23.48
CA VAL A 339 15.30 1.07 24.74
C VAL A 339 14.67 2.44 24.66
N THR A 340 13.48 2.57 25.24
CA THR A 340 12.76 3.83 25.38
C THR A 340 12.31 4.02 26.82
N GLY A 341 12.07 5.28 27.20
CA GLY A 341 11.93 5.65 28.59
C GLY A 341 11.75 7.15 28.78
N GLU A 342 11.50 7.55 30.02
CA GLU A 342 11.36 8.95 30.41
C GLU A 342 12.67 9.48 30.99
N ASN A 343 13.08 10.70 30.62
CA ASN A 343 14.27 11.36 31.17
C ASN A 343 15.59 10.57 30.99
N LEU A 344 15.74 9.87 29.87
CA LEU A 344 16.97 9.16 29.51
C LEU A 344 18.08 10.15 29.11
N VAL A 345 19.20 10.13 29.85
CA VAL A 345 20.35 11.01 29.63
C VAL A 345 21.45 10.27 28.86
N ASP A 346 22.02 10.91 27.83
CA ASP A 346 23.02 10.31 26.93
C ASP A 346 24.20 9.67 27.68
N ALA A 347 24.75 10.35 28.69
CA ALA A 347 25.89 9.85 29.47
C ALA A 347 25.57 8.55 30.22
N ASP A 348 24.37 8.45 30.80
CA ASP A 348 23.93 7.28 31.54
C ASP A 348 23.64 6.10 30.61
N MET A 349 22.99 6.37 29.48
CA MET A 349 22.69 5.36 28.47
C MET A 349 23.98 4.81 27.83
N HIS A 350 24.96 5.69 27.59
CA HIS A 350 26.27 5.28 27.12
C HIS A 350 27.02 4.43 28.15
N ALA A 351 26.97 4.80 29.43
CA ALA A 351 27.54 4.00 30.52
C ALA A 351 26.87 2.62 30.65
N MET A 352 25.59 2.49 30.27
CA MET A 352 24.86 1.22 30.18
C MET A 352 25.10 0.45 28.87
N GLY A 353 25.96 0.96 27.97
CA GLY A 353 26.32 0.28 26.72
C GLY A 353 25.38 0.54 25.54
N TYR A 354 24.55 1.59 25.60
CA TYR A 354 23.69 2.01 24.50
C TYR A 354 24.29 3.18 23.72
N MET A 355 24.01 3.19 22.42
CA MET A 355 24.35 4.26 21.50
C MET A 355 23.07 5.01 21.13
N LYS A 356 23.18 6.32 20.93
CA LYS A 356 22.05 7.14 20.48
C LYS A 356 21.83 6.97 18.97
N SER A 357 20.59 6.78 18.55
CA SER A 357 20.17 6.82 17.15
C SER A 357 18.81 7.48 16.98
N TRP A 358 18.35 7.58 15.73
CA TRP A 358 17.02 8.06 15.35
C TRP A 358 15.87 7.13 15.79
N VAL A 359 16.12 5.85 16.08
CA VAL A 359 15.12 4.90 16.63
C VAL A 359 15.08 4.88 18.16
N GLY A 360 15.90 5.69 18.82
CA GLY A 360 16.11 5.68 20.28
C GLY A 360 17.52 5.25 20.68
N TYR A 361 17.70 4.89 21.95
CA TYR A 361 18.97 4.34 22.44
C TYR A 361 19.04 2.86 22.10
N PHE A 362 20.07 2.44 21.38
CA PHE A 362 20.16 1.08 20.87
C PHE A 362 21.53 0.47 21.11
N ARG A 363 21.59 -0.87 21.11
CA ARG A 363 22.85 -1.62 21.06
C ARG A 363 22.74 -2.79 20.10
N TYR A 364 23.87 -3.13 19.47
CA TYR A 364 23.97 -4.31 18.63
C TYR A 364 24.05 -5.58 19.47
N LEU A 365 23.31 -6.63 19.09
CA LEU A 365 23.27 -7.89 19.81
C LEU A 365 24.16 -8.98 19.20
N LYS A 366 24.66 -8.79 17.97
CA LYS A 366 25.48 -9.80 17.28
C LYS A 366 26.72 -10.24 18.04
N SER A 367 27.38 -9.34 18.78
CA SER A 367 28.56 -9.68 19.60
C SER A 367 28.25 -10.65 20.74
N GLU A 368 27.00 -10.64 21.21
CA GLU A 368 26.46 -11.44 22.32
C GLU A 368 25.94 -12.81 21.86
N MET A 369 26.11 -13.15 20.58
CA MET A 369 25.66 -14.41 20.00
C MET A 369 26.77 -15.43 19.89
N ARG A 370 26.46 -16.70 20.20
CA ARG A 370 27.35 -17.87 20.02
C ARG A 370 26.52 -19.04 19.51
N ASP A 371 26.97 -19.69 18.44
CA ASP A 371 26.31 -20.86 17.83
C ASP A 371 24.78 -20.67 17.66
N GLU A 372 24.39 -19.57 17.00
CA GLU A 372 22.99 -19.16 16.76
C GLU A 372 22.18 -18.82 18.02
N ARG A 373 22.76 -18.92 19.21
CA ARG A 373 22.13 -18.57 20.48
C ARG A 373 22.50 -17.15 20.91
N LEU A 374 21.49 -16.32 21.12
CA LEU A 374 21.60 -15.03 21.79
C LEU A 374 21.43 -15.25 23.30
N THR A 375 22.34 -14.73 24.11
CA THR A 375 22.16 -14.61 25.56
C THR A 375 22.82 -13.32 26.02
N THR A 376 22.05 -12.40 26.60
CA THR A 376 22.55 -11.09 26.99
C THR A 376 21.87 -10.56 28.25
N GLU A 377 22.58 -9.75 29.03
CA GLU A 377 22.03 -9.02 30.17
C GLU A 377 21.73 -7.57 29.79
N ILE A 378 20.54 -7.11 30.14
CA ILE A 378 20.01 -5.79 29.84
C ILE A 378 19.91 -5.03 31.16
N ALA A 379 20.77 -4.03 31.35
CA ALA A 379 20.66 -3.14 32.50
C ALA A 379 19.43 -2.24 32.31
N VAL A 380 18.58 -2.16 33.33
CA VAL A 380 17.41 -1.28 33.36
C VAL A 380 17.31 -0.59 34.71
N ASP A 381 16.72 0.59 34.73
CA ASP A 381 16.31 1.30 35.95
C ASP A 381 14.90 1.87 35.77
N GLY A 382 14.42 2.66 36.74
CA GLY A 382 13.06 3.20 36.71
C GLY A 382 12.74 4.18 35.58
N ARG A 383 13.74 4.57 34.76
CA ARG A 383 13.55 5.46 33.61
C ARG A 383 13.25 4.69 32.33
N ILE A 384 13.73 3.45 32.20
CA ILE A 384 13.52 2.63 31.00
C ILE A 384 12.15 1.96 31.10
N THR A 385 11.26 2.27 30.16
CA THR A 385 9.87 1.81 30.15
C THR A 385 9.58 0.75 29.09
N SER A 386 10.44 0.60 28.07
CA SER A 386 10.28 -0.42 27.03
C SER A 386 11.62 -0.87 26.42
N LEU A 387 11.66 -2.15 26.03
CA LEU A 387 12.73 -2.83 25.31
C LEU A 387 12.19 -3.35 23.99
N LYS A 388 12.83 -3.02 22.86
CA LYS A 388 12.40 -3.43 21.53
C LYS A 388 13.52 -4.09 20.75
N MET A 389 13.32 -5.31 20.23
CA MET A 389 14.27 -5.97 19.33
C MET A 389 13.89 -5.75 17.87
N LEU A 390 14.85 -5.26 17.08
CA LEU A 390 14.66 -4.96 15.65
C LEU A 390 15.71 -5.69 14.79
N THR A 391 15.41 -5.83 13.50
CA THR A 391 16.36 -6.31 12.49
C THR A 391 17.10 -5.13 11.86
N TRP A 392 18.39 -5.31 11.57
CA TRP A 392 19.23 -4.34 10.86
C TRP A 392 19.94 -5.00 9.68
N ASN A 393 19.78 -4.41 8.49
CA ASN A 393 20.33 -4.88 7.21
C ASN A 393 19.93 -6.31 6.79
N PHE A 394 18.83 -6.84 7.32
CA PHE A 394 18.27 -8.09 6.82
C PHE A 394 17.42 -7.83 5.57
N ASP A 395 17.63 -8.68 4.56
CA ASP A 395 16.85 -8.69 3.32
C ASP A 395 15.55 -9.50 3.45
N GLY A 396 15.41 -10.25 4.55
CA GLY A 396 14.27 -11.13 4.83
C GLY A 396 13.94 -11.23 6.33
N PRO A 397 12.93 -12.04 6.70
CA PRO A 397 12.49 -12.22 8.07
C PRO A 397 13.56 -12.93 8.94
N VAL A 398 13.63 -12.57 10.23
CA VAL A 398 14.49 -13.21 11.24
C VAL A 398 13.62 -13.88 12.29
N VAL A 399 13.93 -15.13 12.62
CA VAL A 399 13.17 -15.88 13.62
C VAL A 399 13.94 -15.99 14.91
N LEU A 400 13.31 -15.58 15.99
CA LEU A 400 13.71 -15.87 17.36
C LEU A 400 12.92 -17.10 17.81
N SER A 401 13.57 -18.14 18.29
CA SER A 401 12.94 -19.32 18.93
C SER A 401 13.35 -19.40 20.39
N ASP A 402 12.52 -20.00 21.24
CA ASP A 402 12.77 -20.16 22.68
C ASP A 402 13.20 -18.83 23.34
N VAL A 403 12.44 -17.76 23.07
CA VAL A 403 12.70 -16.40 23.53
C VAL A 403 12.32 -16.28 24.99
N ASN A 404 13.24 -15.86 25.84
CA ASN A 404 13.06 -15.72 27.28
C ASN A 404 13.53 -14.36 27.76
N PHE A 405 12.75 -13.71 28.63
CA PHE A 405 13.21 -12.59 29.46
C PHE A 405 13.04 -12.97 30.93
N GLU A 406 14.07 -12.81 31.75
CA GLU A 406 14.04 -13.10 33.19
C GLU A 406 14.61 -11.92 33.98
N SER A 407 13.97 -11.51 35.07
CA SER A 407 14.42 -10.44 35.94
C SER A 407 14.23 -10.78 37.41
N GLY A 408 15.15 -10.35 38.27
CA GLY A 408 14.97 -10.42 39.72
C GLY A 408 14.35 -9.17 40.35
N GLY A 409 14.17 -8.09 39.58
CA GLY A 409 13.81 -6.78 40.14
C GLY A 409 13.06 -5.84 39.19
N ALA A 410 12.67 -6.30 38.00
CA ALA A 410 11.79 -5.57 37.08
C ALA A 410 10.56 -6.40 36.76
N VAL A 411 9.44 -5.71 36.58
CA VAL A 411 8.18 -6.27 36.09
C VAL A 411 8.16 -6.14 34.58
N LEU A 412 7.85 -7.23 33.89
CA LEU A 412 7.83 -7.32 32.43
C LEU A 412 6.39 -7.49 31.92
N ASP A 413 6.05 -6.83 30.82
CA ASP A 413 4.73 -6.91 30.18
C ASP A 413 4.83 -6.73 28.65
N SER A 414 4.02 -7.40 27.84
CA SER A 414 3.99 -7.19 26.39
C SER A 414 2.67 -7.66 25.76
N PRO A 415 2.04 -6.85 24.89
CA PRO A 415 0.84 -7.25 24.16
C PRO A 415 1.13 -8.22 23.00
N ALA A 416 2.38 -8.32 22.53
CA ALA A 416 2.74 -9.10 21.33
C ALA A 416 3.08 -10.57 21.64
N LEU A 417 2.89 -10.99 22.89
CA LEU A 417 3.66 -12.07 23.45
C LEU A 417 2.91 -12.84 24.53
N SER A 418 2.90 -14.17 24.43
CA SER A 418 2.18 -15.04 25.34
C SER A 418 2.67 -14.88 26.80
N ALA A 419 1.76 -14.48 27.68
CA ALA A 419 1.89 -14.77 29.09
C ALA A 419 1.32 -16.18 29.32
N LYS A 420 2.15 -17.15 29.69
CA LYS A 420 1.64 -18.33 30.39
C LYS A 420 1.21 -17.86 31.78
N ARG A 421 -0.06 -17.50 31.95
CA ARG A 421 -0.63 -17.21 33.27
C ARG A 421 -1.91 -18.02 33.50
N LYS A 422 -1.89 -18.73 34.62
CA LYS A 422 -2.99 -19.51 35.20
C LYS A 422 -4.15 -18.65 35.74
N ASP A 423 -4.13 -17.33 35.52
CA ASP A 423 -4.99 -16.37 36.26
C ASP A 423 -5.82 -15.40 35.39
N GLY A 424 -5.76 -15.48 34.06
CA GLY A 424 -6.73 -14.80 33.18
C GLY A 424 -6.71 -13.25 33.21
N SER A 425 -5.59 -12.62 33.57
CA SER A 425 -5.54 -11.18 33.92
C SER A 425 -5.05 -10.20 32.82
N GLN A 426 -5.32 -10.46 31.52
CA GLN A 426 -5.19 -9.44 30.45
C GLN A 426 -6.30 -9.55 29.40
N SER A 427 -6.76 -8.39 28.88
CA SER A 427 -7.67 -8.31 27.73
C SER A 427 -6.89 -8.51 26.43
N VAL A 428 -6.57 -9.77 26.10
CA VAL A 428 -6.08 -10.15 24.78
C VAL A 428 -7.29 -10.43 23.87
N ASN A 429 -7.31 -9.91 22.64
CA ASN A 429 -8.32 -10.28 21.64
C ASN A 429 -8.09 -11.73 21.19
N ILE A 430 -8.59 -12.69 21.98
CA ILE A 430 -8.61 -14.11 21.63
C ILE A 430 -9.76 -14.33 20.67
N THR A 431 -9.44 -14.72 19.44
CA THR A 431 -10.46 -14.99 18.44
C THR A 431 -11.00 -16.41 18.61
N ARG A 432 -12.22 -16.53 19.16
CA ARG A 432 -12.95 -17.81 19.31
C ARG A 432 -14.05 -18.02 18.26
N GLU A 433 -14.04 -17.22 17.20
CA GLU A 433 -15.05 -17.29 16.16
C GLU A 433 -14.71 -18.36 15.08
N PRO A 434 -15.73 -18.89 14.39
CA PRO A 434 -15.53 -19.76 13.24
C PRO A 434 -14.74 -19.06 12.12
N ALA A 435 -13.60 -19.63 11.75
CA ALA A 435 -12.74 -19.16 10.68
C ALA A 435 -11.90 -20.32 10.13
N ILE A 436 -11.49 -20.24 8.86
CA ILE A 436 -10.43 -21.12 8.35
C ILE A 436 -9.14 -20.73 9.07
N ARG A 437 -8.51 -21.71 9.71
CA ARG A 437 -7.22 -21.58 10.39
C ARG A 437 -6.20 -22.40 9.64
N ALA A 438 -5.10 -21.78 9.22
CA ALA A 438 -4.02 -22.48 8.54
C ALA A 438 -2.69 -22.17 9.20
N ASN A 439 -1.96 -23.23 9.55
CA ASN A 439 -0.58 -23.14 9.99
C ASN A 439 0.34 -22.97 8.79
N LEU A 440 1.10 -21.88 8.74
CA LEU A 440 2.03 -21.61 7.63
C LEU A 440 3.48 -22.02 7.96
N LEU A 441 3.82 -22.31 9.22
CA LEU A 441 5.21 -22.53 9.67
C LEU A 441 5.50 -23.87 10.38
N LEU A 442 6.78 -24.08 10.69
CA LEU A 442 7.50 -25.27 10.23
C LEU A 442 8.24 -26.11 11.28
N LYS A 443 8.18 -25.85 12.59
CA LYS A 443 8.83 -26.79 13.53
C LYS A 443 8.19 -28.20 13.42
N ARG A 444 6.90 -28.27 13.04
CA ARG A 444 6.19 -29.50 12.66
C ARG A 444 6.82 -30.22 11.45
N HIS A 445 7.45 -29.48 10.55
CA HIS A 445 7.85 -29.94 9.21
C HIS A 445 9.36 -29.73 8.91
N ARG A 446 10.18 -29.37 9.92
CA ARG A 446 11.65 -29.24 9.88
C ARG A 446 12.22 -28.32 8.78
N CYS A 447 11.64 -27.14 8.57
CA CYS A 447 12.12 -26.27 7.50
C CYS A 447 12.99 -25.10 7.94
N GLY A 448 13.81 -24.64 6.99
CA GLY A 448 14.79 -23.57 7.16
C GLY A 448 14.31 -22.17 6.75
N PRO A 449 15.21 -21.18 6.74
CA PRO A 449 14.91 -19.76 6.51
C PRO A 449 14.19 -19.47 5.17
N GLU A 450 14.55 -20.16 4.09
CA GLU A 450 13.95 -19.96 2.76
C GLU A 450 12.44 -20.23 2.72
N CYS A 451 11.93 -21.16 3.54
CA CYS A 451 10.50 -21.42 3.59
C CYS A 451 9.73 -20.25 4.23
N ILE A 452 10.38 -19.45 5.07
CA ILE A 452 9.78 -18.28 5.69
C ILE A 452 9.66 -17.16 4.65
N VAL A 453 10.70 -16.94 3.86
CA VAL A 453 10.66 -16.04 2.70
C VAL A 453 9.56 -16.47 1.73
N HIS A 454 9.40 -17.78 1.53
CA HIS A 454 8.30 -18.33 0.74
C HIS A 454 6.93 -17.97 1.35
N CYS A 455 6.69 -18.27 2.64
CA CYS A 455 5.44 -17.90 3.33
C CYS A 455 5.13 -16.41 3.27
N ASP A 456 6.16 -15.56 3.29
CA ASP A 456 5.99 -14.11 3.24
C ASP A 456 5.35 -13.61 1.92
N LYS A 457 5.45 -14.41 0.85
CA LYS A 457 4.71 -14.14 -0.41
C LYS A 457 3.20 -14.06 -0.17
N TRP A 458 2.64 -14.87 0.74
CA TRP A 458 1.21 -14.80 1.09
C TRP A 458 0.86 -13.44 1.69
N PHE A 459 1.59 -13.04 2.74
CA PHE A 459 1.35 -11.79 3.44
C PHE A 459 1.55 -10.60 2.51
N THR A 460 2.66 -10.57 1.77
CA THR A 460 2.93 -9.54 0.75
C THR A 460 1.82 -9.48 -0.31
N SER A 461 1.31 -10.62 -0.79
CA SER A 461 0.22 -10.65 -1.77
C SER A 461 -1.08 -10.05 -1.22
N MET A 462 -1.44 -10.35 0.03
CA MET A 462 -2.68 -9.87 0.65
C MET A 462 -2.57 -8.39 1.01
N ASP A 463 -1.43 -7.97 1.54
CA ASP A 463 -1.14 -6.59 1.91
C ASP A 463 -1.09 -5.69 0.65
N ALA A 464 -0.45 -6.16 -0.44
CA ALA A 464 -0.47 -5.43 -1.72
C ALA A 464 -1.87 -5.31 -2.32
N PHE A 465 -2.76 -6.28 -2.10
CA PHE A 465 -4.16 -6.15 -2.49
C PHE A 465 -4.85 -5.05 -1.69
N ALA A 466 -4.61 -4.98 -0.38
CA ALA A 466 -5.17 -3.97 0.49
C ALA A 466 -4.74 -2.55 0.07
N SER A 467 -3.45 -2.35 -0.20
CA SER A 467 -2.90 -1.06 -0.66
C SER A 467 -3.54 -0.57 -1.96
N ARG A 468 -3.89 -1.47 -2.88
CA ARG A 468 -4.53 -1.10 -4.17
C ARG A 468 -6.04 -0.82 -4.07
N HIS A 469 -6.68 -1.15 -2.95
CA HIS A 469 -8.14 -1.04 -2.82
C HIS A 469 -8.57 -0.17 -1.64
N ASP A 470 -8.42 -0.67 -0.41
CA ASP A 470 -8.84 0.02 0.82
C ASP A 470 -8.21 -0.68 2.03
N VAL A 471 -7.22 -0.06 2.65
CA VAL A 471 -6.46 -0.61 3.80
C VAL A 471 -7.26 -0.68 5.11
N ASN A 472 -8.40 0.01 5.19
CA ASN A 472 -9.30 -0.10 6.34
C ASN A 472 -10.18 -1.34 6.21
N ARG A 473 -10.58 -1.68 4.99
CA ARG A 473 -11.42 -2.85 4.69
C ARG A 473 -10.63 -4.13 4.45
N PHE A 474 -9.47 -4.02 3.80
CA PHE A 474 -8.58 -5.12 3.43
C PHE A 474 -7.31 -5.07 4.29
N GLY A 475 -6.50 -6.14 4.26
CA GLY A 475 -5.32 -6.30 5.11
C GLY A 475 -5.60 -7.21 6.32
N ARG A 476 -4.76 -7.10 7.34
CA ARG A 476 -4.75 -8.03 8.48
C ARG A 476 -4.55 -7.34 9.83
N GLU A 477 -4.99 -8.01 10.88
CA GLU A 477 -4.88 -7.57 12.28
C GLU A 477 -4.17 -8.64 13.11
N PRO A 478 -3.33 -8.24 14.09
CA PRO A 478 -2.74 -9.18 15.03
C PRO A 478 -3.83 -9.69 15.99
N VAL A 479 -3.92 -11.01 16.13
CA VAL A 479 -4.85 -11.69 17.06
C VAL A 479 -4.16 -12.87 17.74
N PHE A 480 -4.83 -13.49 18.71
CA PHE A 480 -4.37 -14.74 19.32
C PHE A 480 -5.35 -15.88 19.08
N VAL A 481 -4.81 -17.08 18.87
CA VAL A 481 -5.56 -18.35 18.77
C VAL A 481 -5.08 -19.31 19.85
N GLU A 482 -5.94 -20.23 20.26
CA GLU A 482 -5.67 -21.18 21.33
C GLU A 482 -5.31 -22.56 20.76
N ALA A 483 -4.36 -23.25 21.38
CA ALA A 483 -4.07 -24.66 21.14
C ALA A 483 -4.82 -25.56 22.15
N ASP A 484 -4.97 -26.85 21.87
CA ASP A 484 -5.72 -27.79 22.73
C ASP A 484 -5.23 -27.84 24.19
N GLY A 485 -3.95 -27.51 24.44
CA GLY A 485 -3.35 -27.45 25.79
C GLY A 485 -3.61 -26.14 26.54
N GLY A 486 -4.35 -25.20 25.94
CA GLY A 486 -4.64 -23.86 26.47
C GLY A 486 -3.55 -22.82 26.19
N GLU A 487 -2.51 -23.16 25.41
CA GLU A 487 -1.50 -22.21 24.98
C GLU A 487 -2.07 -21.19 23.98
N LEU A 488 -1.79 -19.91 24.21
CA LEU A 488 -2.12 -18.84 23.27
C LEU A 488 -0.99 -18.61 22.27
N MET A 489 -1.33 -18.62 20.99
CA MET A 489 -0.42 -18.49 19.87
C MET A 489 -0.72 -17.20 19.09
N PRO A 490 0.30 -16.42 18.72
CA PRO A 490 0.11 -15.24 17.88
C PRO A 490 -0.35 -15.65 16.48
N ALA A 491 -1.25 -14.87 15.92
CA ALA A 491 -1.86 -15.11 14.62
C ALA A 491 -2.23 -13.81 13.92
N SER A 492 -2.59 -13.93 12.64
CA SER A 492 -2.96 -12.83 11.76
C SER A 492 -4.34 -13.07 11.17
N LEU A 493 -5.32 -12.28 11.62
CA LEU A 493 -6.68 -12.29 11.12
C LEU A 493 -6.79 -11.42 9.87
N GLN A 494 -7.33 -11.94 8.78
CA GLN A 494 -7.66 -11.12 7.62
C GLN A 494 -8.94 -10.31 7.88
N LYS A 495 -8.86 -8.99 7.72
CA LYS A 495 -9.98 -8.05 7.97
C LYS A 495 -11.18 -8.34 7.05
N ALA A 496 -10.89 -8.46 5.76
CA ALA A 496 -11.86 -8.89 4.74
C ALA A 496 -11.93 -10.41 4.66
N ARG A 497 -13.01 -10.93 4.05
CA ARG A 497 -13.25 -12.37 3.86
C ARG A 497 -12.83 -12.82 2.46
N PRO A 498 -11.65 -13.44 2.27
CA PRO A 498 -11.16 -13.80 0.96
C PRO A 498 -11.89 -15.04 0.40
N ALA A 499 -11.63 -15.35 -0.87
CA ALA A 499 -12.15 -16.51 -1.58
C ALA A 499 -11.40 -17.77 -1.19
N PHE A 500 -12.05 -18.66 -0.44
CA PHE A 500 -11.48 -19.93 -0.01
C PHE A 500 -12.33 -21.12 -0.42
N LEU A 501 -11.67 -22.20 -0.80
CA LEU A 501 -12.22 -23.54 -0.89
C LEU A 501 -11.54 -24.39 0.18
N THR A 502 -12.32 -24.87 1.15
CA THR A 502 -11.87 -25.83 2.16
C THR A 502 -11.75 -27.19 1.51
N ILE A 503 -10.58 -27.83 1.61
CA ILE A 503 -10.30 -29.09 0.92
C ILE A 503 -11.11 -30.21 1.58
N PRO A 504 -12.05 -30.86 0.88
CA PRO A 504 -12.83 -31.94 1.45
C PRO A 504 -11.98 -33.21 1.63
N HIS A 505 -12.40 -34.12 2.51
CA HIS A 505 -11.66 -35.38 2.74
C HIS A 505 -11.66 -36.35 1.55
N THR A 506 -12.63 -36.24 0.63
CA THR A 506 -12.72 -37.12 -0.55
C THR A 506 -13.12 -36.36 -1.81
N VAL A 507 -12.75 -36.90 -2.96
CA VAL A 507 -13.10 -36.35 -4.27
C VAL A 507 -14.63 -36.32 -4.47
N GLU A 508 -15.34 -37.32 -3.97
CA GLU A 508 -16.81 -37.40 -4.02
C GLU A 508 -17.45 -36.31 -3.17
N ALA A 509 -16.87 -35.97 -2.01
CA ALA A 509 -17.35 -34.86 -1.19
C ALA A 509 -17.19 -33.52 -1.93
N TYR A 510 -16.06 -33.32 -2.63
CA TYR A 510 -15.87 -32.15 -3.48
C TYR A 510 -16.86 -32.11 -4.65
N LEU A 511 -17.01 -33.21 -5.39
CA LEU A 511 -17.95 -33.26 -6.51
C LEU A 511 -19.39 -33.00 -6.07
N ARG A 512 -19.78 -33.42 -4.86
CA ARG A 512 -21.11 -33.11 -4.26
C ARG A 512 -21.25 -31.64 -3.86
N SER A 513 -20.17 -30.96 -3.48
CA SER A 513 -20.23 -29.56 -3.02
C SER A 513 -20.34 -28.53 -4.14
N ILE A 514 -20.00 -28.89 -5.38
CA ILE A 514 -20.15 -28.04 -6.56
C ILE A 514 -21.49 -28.26 -7.29
N GLY A 515 -21.92 -27.32 -8.14
CA GLY A 515 -23.21 -27.43 -8.85
C GLY A 515 -23.17 -28.36 -10.08
N ASP A 516 -24.34 -28.82 -10.53
CA ASP A 516 -24.51 -29.69 -11.71
C ASP A 516 -23.83 -29.15 -12.96
N LYS A 517 -23.95 -27.83 -13.20
CA LYS A 517 -23.32 -27.17 -14.35
C LYS A 517 -21.81 -27.40 -14.37
N SER A 518 -21.13 -27.27 -13.24
CA SER A 518 -19.68 -27.46 -13.14
C SER A 518 -19.30 -28.93 -13.36
N ARG A 519 -20.04 -29.87 -12.76
CA ARG A 519 -19.85 -31.30 -13.00
C ARG A 519 -20.01 -31.66 -14.48
N ASN A 520 -21.04 -31.13 -15.13
CA ASN A 520 -21.29 -31.33 -16.55
C ASN A 520 -20.18 -30.74 -17.43
N MET A 521 -19.59 -29.61 -17.04
CA MET A 521 -18.44 -29.04 -17.75
C MET A 521 -17.18 -29.90 -17.62
N ILE A 522 -16.92 -30.48 -16.45
CA ILE A 522 -15.81 -31.45 -16.24
C ILE A 522 -16.02 -32.68 -17.14
N GLN A 523 -17.23 -33.25 -17.14
CA GLN A 523 -17.57 -34.39 -17.99
C GLN A 523 -17.49 -34.06 -19.48
N LYS A 524 -17.90 -32.85 -19.88
CA LYS A 524 -17.77 -32.36 -21.27
C LYS A 524 -16.31 -32.33 -21.69
N ALA A 525 -15.42 -31.73 -20.90
CA ALA A 525 -13.99 -31.68 -21.20
C ALA A 525 -13.40 -33.09 -21.34
N ASN A 526 -13.73 -34.00 -20.42
CA ASN A 526 -13.27 -35.39 -20.51
C ASN A 526 -13.73 -36.10 -21.80
N ARG A 527 -15.00 -35.93 -22.19
CA ARG A 527 -15.56 -36.49 -23.44
C ARG A 527 -14.91 -35.91 -24.69
N LEU A 528 -14.52 -34.63 -24.65
CA LEU A 528 -13.81 -33.94 -25.74
C LEU A 528 -12.32 -34.29 -25.80
N GLY A 529 -11.82 -35.20 -24.96
CA GLY A 529 -10.43 -35.68 -25.05
C GLY A 529 -9.40 -34.80 -24.34
N TYR A 530 -9.83 -33.82 -23.52
CA TYR A 530 -8.90 -33.10 -22.63
C TYR A 530 -8.39 -34.03 -21.54
N ARG A 531 -7.10 -33.95 -21.21
CA ARG A 531 -6.44 -34.80 -20.21
C ARG A 531 -5.57 -33.98 -19.27
N PHE A 532 -5.52 -34.38 -18.01
CA PHE A 532 -4.65 -33.75 -17.02
C PHE A 532 -3.19 -34.12 -17.27
N HIS A 533 -2.30 -33.15 -17.11
CA HIS A 533 -0.85 -33.30 -17.14
C HIS A 533 -0.30 -33.03 -15.73
N GLU A 534 0.29 -34.07 -15.14
CA GLU A 534 0.85 -34.01 -13.78
C GLU A 534 2.30 -33.50 -13.76
N GLY A 535 2.96 -33.40 -14.91
CA GLY A 535 4.33 -32.90 -15.01
C GLY A 535 4.43 -31.38 -14.85
N GLY A 536 5.66 -30.88 -14.80
CA GLY A 536 5.94 -29.44 -14.79
C GLY A 536 5.73 -28.78 -16.17
N PRO A 537 6.07 -27.49 -16.29
CA PRO A 537 5.92 -26.72 -17.52
C PRO A 537 6.96 -27.07 -18.59
N GLU A 538 7.95 -27.91 -18.29
CA GLU A 538 9.05 -28.23 -19.19
C GLU A 538 8.53 -28.84 -20.51
N GLY A 539 8.98 -28.28 -21.64
CA GLY A 539 8.56 -28.71 -22.98
C GLY A 539 7.26 -28.07 -23.48
N PHE A 540 6.63 -27.19 -22.70
CA PHE A 540 5.41 -26.47 -23.08
C PHE A 540 5.60 -24.95 -23.21
N ASP A 541 6.84 -24.46 -23.34
CA ASP A 541 7.16 -23.02 -23.38
C ASP A 541 6.31 -22.26 -24.41
N GLN A 542 6.24 -22.77 -25.64
CA GLN A 542 5.47 -22.17 -26.72
C GLN A 542 3.95 -22.22 -26.44
N ASP A 543 3.44 -23.33 -25.91
CA ASP A 543 2.02 -23.45 -25.57
C ASP A 543 1.65 -22.52 -24.40
N ILE A 544 2.53 -22.31 -23.42
CA ILE A 544 2.32 -21.38 -22.31
C ILE A 544 2.28 -19.93 -22.83
N TYR A 545 3.18 -19.57 -23.75
CA TYR A 545 3.16 -18.27 -24.41
C TYR A 545 1.84 -18.04 -25.15
N GLU A 546 1.38 -19.01 -25.93
CA GLU A 546 0.10 -18.94 -26.66
C GLU A 546 -1.10 -18.87 -25.70
N ILE A 547 -1.10 -19.66 -24.63
CA ILE A 547 -2.13 -19.56 -23.58
C ILE A 547 -2.17 -18.13 -23.04
N ARG A 548 -1.02 -17.56 -22.64
CA ARG A 548 -0.93 -16.20 -22.07
C ARG A 548 -1.45 -15.13 -23.03
N THR A 549 -1.08 -15.21 -24.30
CA THR A 549 -1.33 -14.17 -25.32
C THR A 549 -2.60 -14.35 -26.15
N SER A 550 -3.24 -15.53 -26.13
CA SER A 550 -4.48 -15.82 -26.88
C SER A 550 -5.68 -14.93 -26.55
N ASP A 551 -5.66 -14.27 -25.39
CA ASP A 551 -6.60 -13.20 -25.09
C ASP A 551 -5.82 -12.02 -24.52
N PRO A 552 -5.61 -10.93 -25.30
CA PRO A 552 -4.86 -9.75 -24.84
C PRO A 552 -5.58 -8.98 -23.74
N MET A 553 -6.85 -9.33 -23.48
CA MET A 553 -7.71 -8.71 -22.48
C MET A 553 -8.32 -9.80 -21.59
N ARG A 554 -7.94 -9.85 -20.32
CA ARG A 554 -8.46 -10.83 -19.35
C ARG A 554 -9.11 -10.10 -18.18
N GLN A 555 -10.37 -10.42 -17.90
CA GLN A 555 -11.16 -9.80 -16.82
C GLN A 555 -11.27 -8.27 -16.94
N GLY A 556 -11.32 -7.76 -18.18
CA GLY A 556 -11.45 -6.32 -18.45
C GLY A 556 -10.16 -5.52 -18.28
N ARG A 557 -9.00 -6.19 -18.12
CA ARG A 557 -7.68 -5.56 -18.06
C ARG A 557 -6.74 -6.15 -19.12
N PRO A 558 -5.84 -5.33 -19.71
CA PRO A 558 -4.74 -5.84 -20.52
C PRO A 558 -3.95 -6.90 -19.74
N ILE A 559 -3.44 -7.91 -20.44
CA ILE A 559 -2.51 -8.85 -19.84
C ILE A 559 -1.18 -8.14 -19.48
N PRO A 560 -0.47 -8.56 -18.42
CA PRO A 560 0.80 -7.94 -18.03
C PRO A 560 1.88 -8.05 -19.11
N GLU A 561 2.80 -7.08 -19.19
CA GLU A 561 3.84 -7.04 -20.25
C GLU A 561 4.70 -8.32 -20.29
N TYR A 562 5.07 -8.85 -19.12
CA TYR A 562 5.86 -10.09 -19.05
C TYR A 562 5.14 -11.32 -19.64
N TYR A 563 3.83 -11.28 -19.88
CA TYR A 563 3.13 -12.36 -20.59
C TYR A 563 3.55 -12.47 -22.06
N TYR A 564 4.08 -11.40 -22.65
CA TYR A 564 4.61 -11.38 -24.02
C TYR A 564 6.04 -11.92 -24.13
N SER A 565 6.68 -12.31 -23.02
CA SER A 565 7.99 -12.98 -23.06
C SER A 565 7.90 -14.35 -23.72
N ASN A 566 8.81 -14.62 -24.66
CA ASN A 566 8.98 -15.92 -25.29
C ASN A 566 10.49 -16.26 -25.35
N PRO A 567 11.01 -17.19 -24.52
CA PRO A 567 10.26 -18.13 -23.68
C PRO A 567 9.57 -17.45 -22.48
N PRO A 568 8.46 -18.03 -21.97
CA PRO A 568 7.74 -17.47 -20.83
C PRO A 568 8.60 -17.40 -19.56
N VAL A 569 8.67 -16.22 -18.95
CA VAL A 569 9.27 -16.05 -17.62
C VAL A 569 8.23 -16.15 -16.50
N TYR A 570 8.69 -16.34 -15.26
CA TYR A 570 7.87 -16.36 -14.04
C TYR A 570 6.73 -17.38 -14.07
N VAL A 571 6.98 -18.59 -14.59
CA VAL A 571 5.99 -19.69 -14.61
C VAL A 571 5.97 -20.41 -13.25
N LEU A 572 7.13 -20.89 -12.80
CA LEU A 572 7.34 -21.47 -11.47
C LEU A 572 8.66 -20.94 -10.91
N ASN A 573 8.69 -20.75 -9.59
CA ASN A 573 9.92 -20.52 -8.83
C ASN A 573 9.94 -21.42 -7.58
N PRO A 574 10.26 -22.72 -7.73
CA PRO A 574 10.26 -23.67 -6.62
C PRO A 574 11.24 -23.25 -5.52
N SER A 575 10.96 -23.65 -4.29
CA SER A 575 11.85 -23.34 -3.16
C SER A 575 13.24 -23.95 -3.35
N ALA A 576 14.28 -23.14 -3.16
CA ALA A 576 15.68 -23.54 -3.29
C ALA A 576 16.09 -24.64 -2.29
N THR A 577 15.35 -24.80 -1.20
CA THR A 577 15.61 -25.83 -0.16
C THR A 577 14.89 -27.15 -0.42
N GLY A 578 14.10 -27.26 -1.50
CA GLY A 578 13.40 -28.49 -1.85
C GLY A 578 12.28 -28.89 -0.88
N CYS A 579 11.79 -27.94 -0.06
CA CYS A 579 10.68 -28.19 0.85
C CYS A 579 9.39 -28.54 0.09
N GLU A 580 8.75 -29.66 0.42
CA GLU A 580 7.50 -30.06 -0.24
C GLU A 580 6.26 -29.28 0.23
N TYR A 581 6.33 -28.72 1.44
CA TYR A 581 5.26 -27.94 2.08
C TYR A 581 5.27 -26.46 1.65
N HIS A 582 6.43 -25.95 1.24
CA HIS A 582 6.67 -24.55 0.87
C HIS A 582 7.32 -24.47 -0.49
N THR A 583 6.50 -24.48 -1.54
CA THR A 583 6.96 -24.60 -2.92
C THR A 583 5.89 -24.12 -3.89
N GLU A 584 6.19 -24.20 -5.19
CA GLU A 584 5.24 -23.92 -6.26
C GLU A 584 4.90 -25.19 -7.03
N ARG A 585 3.64 -25.35 -7.43
CA ARG A 585 3.15 -26.52 -8.17
C ARG A 585 2.45 -26.10 -9.45
N PHE A 586 2.65 -26.87 -10.51
CA PHE A 586 2.03 -26.67 -11.82
C PHE A 586 1.03 -27.78 -12.12
N PHE A 587 -0.11 -27.39 -12.70
CA PHE A 587 -1.21 -28.28 -13.04
C PHE A 587 -1.67 -27.97 -14.46
N GLY A 588 -1.35 -28.85 -15.41
CA GLY A 588 -1.66 -28.65 -16.82
C GLY A 588 -2.88 -29.44 -17.28
N VAL A 589 -3.53 -28.95 -18.34
CA VAL A 589 -4.45 -29.75 -19.15
C VAL A 589 -3.96 -29.71 -20.59
N VAL A 590 -3.84 -30.89 -21.19
CA VAL A 590 -3.41 -31.10 -22.56
C VAL A 590 -4.56 -31.57 -23.44
N HIS A 591 -4.48 -31.21 -24.73
CA HIS A 591 -5.38 -31.65 -25.77
C HIS A 591 -4.59 -31.81 -27.07
N GLU A 592 -4.73 -32.97 -27.73
CA GLU A 592 -4.01 -33.28 -28.98
C GLU A 592 -2.48 -33.07 -28.88
N GLY A 593 -1.91 -33.41 -27.71
CA GLY A 593 -0.46 -33.29 -27.45
C GLY A 593 0.01 -31.89 -27.05
N ARG A 594 -0.86 -30.88 -27.03
CA ARG A 594 -0.53 -29.49 -26.68
C ARG A 594 -1.10 -29.08 -25.33
N LEU A 595 -0.39 -28.25 -24.58
CA LEU A 595 -0.92 -27.64 -23.36
C LEU A 595 -1.93 -26.56 -23.74
N VAL A 596 -3.11 -26.59 -23.13
CA VAL A 596 -4.23 -25.67 -23.43
C VAL A 596 -4.70 -24.85 -22.24
N SER A 597 -4.31 -25.26 -21.03
CA SER A 597 -4.67 -24.61 -19.77
C SER A 597 -3.67 -25.00 -18.70
N TYR A 598 -3.38 -24.08 -17.79
CA TYR A 598 -2.55 -24.36 -16.63
C TYR A 598 -2.99 -23.58 -15.39
N ILE A 599 -2.71 -24.16 -14.22
CA ILE A 599 -2.84 -23.52 -12.91
C ILE A 599 -1.48 -23.64 -12.19
N THR A 600 -1.03 -22.55 -11.60
CA THR A 600 0.12 -22.56 -10.68
C THR A 600 -0.33 -22.25 -9.27
N LEU A 601 0.18 -23.01 -8.30
CA LEU A 601 -0.12 -22.85 -6.88
C LEU A 601 1.15 -22.46 -6.12
N PHE A 602 1.05 -21.47 -5.24
CA PHE A 602 1.95 -21.36 -4.09
C PHE A 602 1.45 -22.27 -2.97
N MET A 603 2.37 -22.98 -2.32
CA MET A 603 2.11 -23.86 -1.18
C MET A 603 2.73 -23.23 0.07
N PHE A 604 1.94 -23.00 1.11
CA PHE A 604 2.32 -22.34 2.35
C PHE A 604 1.94 -23.21 3.55
N GLY A 605 2.47 -24.44 3.63
CA GLY A 605 2.06 -25.40 4.67
C GLY A 605 0.61 -25.85 4.46
N GLU A 606 -0.27 -25.56 5.42
CA GLU A 606 -1.69 -25.97 5.37
C GLU A 606 -2.56 -25.12 4.40
N LEU A 607 -1.96 -24.08 3.81
CA LEU A 607 -2.60 -23.18 2.86
C LEU A 607 -1.99 -23.34 1.47
N ALA A 608 -2.82 -23.34 0.43
CA ALA A 608 -2.37 -23.10 -0.95
C ALA A 608 -2.99 -21.81 -1.51
N GLN A 609 -2.34 -21.16 -2.46
CA GLN A 609 -2.88 -19.99 -3.16
C GLN A 609 -2.71 -20.14 -4.68
N ILE A 610 -3.79 -19.90 -5.43
CA ILE A 610 -3.71 -19.82 -6.90
C ILE A 610 -2.94 -18.57 -7.29
N ASN A 611 -1.81 -18.75 -7.99
CA ASN A 611 -1.03 -17.67 -8.59
C ASN A 611 -1.56 -17.36 -10.00
N HIS A 612 -1.44 -18.32 -10.93
CA HIS A 612 -2.02 -18.23 -12.27
C HIS A 612 -3.11 -19.28 -12.46
N ILE A 613 -4.16 -18.90 -13.18
CA ILE A 613 -5.18 -19.82 -13.72
C ILE A 613 -5.55 -19.32 -15.11
N LEU A 614 -5.00 -19.96 -16.13
CA LEU A 614 -5.12 -19.53 -17.51
C LEU A 614 -5.58 -20.68 -18.42
N CYS A 615 -6.30 -20.31 -19.46
CA CYS A 615 -6.76 -21.20 -20.50
C CYS A 615 -6.69 -20.44 -21.84
N HIS A 616 -6.28 -21.13 -22.88
CA HIS A 616 -6.28 -20.62 -24.23
C HIS A 616 -7.71 -20.29 -24.66
N LYS A 617 -7.92 -19.11 -25.27
CA LYS A 617 -9.25 -18.54 -25.54
C LYS A 617 -10.20 -19.49 -26.28
N GLU A 618 -9.67 -20.28 -27.21
CA GLU A 618 -10.44 -21.21 -28.02
C GLU A 618 -11.00 -22.41 -27.23
N HIS A 619 -10.37 -22.77 -26.11
CA HIS A 619 -10.75 -23.94 -25.31
C HIS A 619 -11.61 -23.60 -24.09
N VAL A 620 -11.77 -22.32 -23.74
CA VAL A 620 -12.52 -21.86 -22.55
C VAL A 620 -13.96 -22.41 -22.51
N LYS A 621 -14.63 -22.51 -23.66
CA LYS A 621 -16.03 -22.97 -23.78
C LYS A 621 -16.19 -24.49 -23.58
N ASN A 622 -15.10 -25.24 -23.47
CA ASN A 622 -15.11 -26.71 -23.43
C ASN A 622 -15.03 -27.28 -22.01
N GLY A 623 -15.08 -26.44 -20.98
CA GLY A 623 -15.05 -26.88 -19.57
C GLY A 623 -13.65 -27.17 -19.05
N VAL A 624 -12.61 -26.81 -19.80
CA VAL A 624 -11.18 -27.08 -19.49
C VAL A 624 -10.76 -26.45 -18.16
N MET A 625 -11.24 -25.24 -17.85
CA MET A 625 -10.95 -24.60 -16.56
C MET A 625 -11.58 -25.36 -15.38
N ASN A 626 -12.81 -25.84 -15.52
CA ASN A 626 -13.46 -26.66 -14.49
C ASN A 626 -12.72 -27.98 -14.29
N LEU A 627 -12.27 -28.61 -15.38
CA LEU A 627 -11.45 -29.82 -15.33
C LEU A 627 -10.13 -29.57 -14.60
N ASN A 628 -9.41 -28.48 -14.93
CA ASN A 628 -8.14 -28.17 -14.29
C ASN A 628 -8.30 -27.92 -12.78
N VAL A 629 -9.28 -27.09 -12.37
CA VAL A 629 -9.58 -26.89 -10.93
C VAL A 629 -9.96 -28.19 -10.24
N PHE A 630 -10.73 -29.07 -10.89
CA PHE A 630 -11.03 -30.39 -10.35
C PHE A 630 -9.77 -31.22 -10.09
N HIS A 631 -8.82 -31.23 -11.01
CA HIS A 631 -7.56 -31.96 -10.83
C HIS A 631 -6.65 -31.33 -9.78
N VAL A 632 -6.63 -30.00 -9.65
CA VAL A 632 -5.97 -29.32 -8.53
C VAL A 632 -6.56 -29.81 -7.20
N VAL A 633 -7.88 -29.74 -7.03
CA VAL A 633 -8.53 -30.18 -5.78
C VAL A 633 -8.29 -31.67 -5.54
N LYS A 634 -8.41 -32.51 -6.57
CA LYS A 634 -8.11 -33.94 -6.49
C LYS A 634 -6.67 -34.19 -6.00
N ALA A 635 -5.68 -33.47 -6.53
CA ALA A 635 -4.30 -33.61 -6.09
C ALA A 635 -4.08 -33.11 -4.66
N LEU A 636 -4.76 -32.03 -4.24
CA LEU A 636 -4.73 -31.59 -2.85
C LEU A 636 -5.34 -32.63 -1.89
N ILE A 637 -6.34 -33.39 -2.33
CA ILE A 637 -6.94 -34.48 -1.55
C ILE A 637 -6.01 -35.70 -1.48
N GLU A 638 -5.51 -36.14 -2.63
CA GLU A 638 -4.83 -37.44 -2.76
C GLU A 638 -3.32 -37.39 -2.50
N LYS A 639 -2.66 -36.28 -2.83
CA LYS A 639 -1.19 -36.15 -2.83
C LYS A 639 -0.68 -35.11 -1.86
N TYR A 640 -1.40 -34.01 -1.67
CA TYR A 640 -1.01 -32.89 -0.79
C TYR A 640 -1.99 -32.71 0.37
N SER A 641 -2.36 -33.81 1.02
CA SER A 641 -3.46 -33.90 2.00
C SER A 641 -3.28 -33.07 3.28
N TRP A 642 -2.09 -32.51 3.51
CA TRP A 642 -1.84 -31.54 4.58
C TRP A 642 -2.43 -30.16 4.27
N VAL A 643 -2.72 -29.84 3.01
CA VAL A 643 -3.36 -28.59 2.63
C VAL A 643 -4.83 -28.63 3.01
N LYS A 644 -5.23 -27.78 3.95
CA LYS A 644 -6.61 -27.69 4.45
C LYS A 644 -7.47 -26.74 3.63
N SER A 645 -6.86 -25.76 2.97
CA SER A 645 -7.60 -24.77 2.18
C SER A 645 -6.79 -24.22 1.00
N ILE A 646 -7.49 -23.85 -0.06
CA ILE A 646 -6.92 -23.13 -1.20
C ILE A 646 -7.59 -21.75 -1.34
N ASN A 647 -6.76 -20.72 -1.46
CA ASN A 647 -7.17 -19.34 -1.70
C ASN A 647 -7.16 -19.00 -3.19
N TYR A 648 -8.13 -18.18 -3.62
CA TYR A 648 -8.08 -17.53 -4.91
C TYR A 648 -8.45 -16.04 -4.81
N LEU A 649 -7.59 -15.27 -4.14
CA LEU A 649 -7.76 -13.85 -3.85
C LEU A 649 -9.13 -13.56 -3.21
N TYR A 650 -9.84 -12.52 -3.65
CA TYR A 650 -11.14 -12.12 -3.12
C TYR A 650 -12.30 -12.50 -4.05
N VAL A 651 -13.49 -12.70 -3.47
CA VAL A 651 -14.76 -12.73 -4.21
C VAL A 651 -15.50 -11.43 -3.93
N VAL A 652 -15.93 -10.73 -4.97
CA VAL A 652 -16.85 -9.60 -4.84
C VAL A 652 -18.28 -10.09 -5.13
N ASP A 653 -19.25 -9.64 -4.36
CA ASP A 653 -20.67 -9.97 -4.56
C ASP A 653 -21.30 -9.08 -5.64
N ASP A 654 -20.86 -9.29 -6.89
CA ASP A 654 -21.41 -8.64 -8.09
C ASP A 654 -22.22 -9.61 -8.99
N GLY A 655 -22.12 -10.92 -8.76
CA GLY A 655 -22.83 -11.95 -9.52
C GLY A 655 -22.33 -12.14 -10.97
N MET A 656 -21.20 -11.53 -11.37
CA MET A 656 -20.74 -11.51 -12.76
C MET A 656 -19.33 -12.10 -12.94
N GLY A 657 -19.00 -12.50 -14.18
CA GLY A 657 -17.63 -12.83 -14.62
C GLY A 657 -16.92 -13.91 -13.79
N ILE A 658 -15.69 -13.60 -13.36
CA ILE A 658 -14.80 -14.54 -12.63
C ILE A 658 -15.36 -14.96 -11.27
N ASN A 659 -16.14 -14.10 -10.59
CA ASN A 659 -16.71 -14.41 -9.28
C ASN A 659 -17.76 -15.53 -9.36
N LEU A 660 -18.52 -15.57 -10.47
CA LEU A 660 -19.44 -16.68 -10.75
C LEU A 660 -18.68 -18.00 -10.97
N PHE A 661 -17.57 -17.95 -11.71
CA PHE A 661 -16.70 -19.11 -11.91
C PHE A 661 -16.14 -19.63 -10.58
N LYS A 662 -15.54 -18.77 -9.75
CA LYS A 662 -15.01 -19.13 -8.41
C LYS A 662 -16.05 -19.87 -7.58
N ARG A 663 -17.27 -19.33 -7.47
CA ARG A 663 -18.38 -19.97 -6.74
C ARG A 663 -18.76 -21.32 -7.34
N SER A 664 -18.84 -21.41 -8.67
CA SER A 664 -19.24 -22.62 -9.37
C SER A 664 -18.30 -23.81 -9.12
N VAL A 665 -17.03 -23.55 -8.80
CA VAL A 665 -16.02 -24.57 -8.49
C VAL A 665 -15.72 -24.70 -7.01
N GLY A 666 -16.51 -24.07 -6.13
CA GLY A 666 -16.48 -24.33 -4.69
C GLY A 666 -15.90 -23.22 -3.80
N PHE A 667 -15.33 -22.15 -4.36
CA PHE A 667 -14.82 -21.04 -3.53
C PHE A 667 -15.96 -20.24 -2.89
N ARG A 668 -15.76 -19.80 -1.65
CA ARG A 668 -16.68 -18.99 -0.85
C ARG A 668 -15.93 -17.88 -0.14
N SER A 669 -16.61 -16.79 0.20
CA SER A 669 -16.05 -15.74 1.04
C SER A 669 -16.03 -16.23 2.49
N GLN A 670 -14.85 -16.40 3.08
CA GLN A 670 -14.68 -16.98 4.41
C GLN A 670 -13.73 -16.13 5.26
N ARG A 671 -13.91 -16.16 6.59
CA ARG A 671 -12.94 -15.61 7.53
C ARG A 671 -11.70 -16.49 7.54
N PHE A 672 -10.54 -15.86 7.68
CA PHE A 672 -9.26 -16.55 7.61
C PHE A 672 -8.29 -16.01 8.65
N ILE A 673 -7.66 -16.95 9.36
CA ILE A 673 -6.61 -16.70 10.34
C ILE A 673 -5.39 -17.53 9.92
N ALA A 674 -4.30 -16.84 9.62
CA ALA A 674 -2.99 -17.48 9.47
C ALA A 674 -2.27 -17.45 10.82
N TYR A 675 -1.63 -18.55 11.20
CA TYR A 675 -0.80 -18.59 12.39
C TYR A 675 0.43 -19.45 12.12
N ASP A 676 1.42 -19.30 12.98
CA ASP A 676 2.72 -19.92 12.82
C ASP A 676 3.15 -20.55 14.14
N SER A 677 2.93 -21.86 14.28
CA SER A 677 3.19 -22.55 15.54
C SER A 677 3.59 -24.02 15.36
N THR A 678 4.15 -24.60 16.40
CA THR A 678 4.35 -26.05 16.52
C THR A 678 3.09 -26.80 16.93
N LEU A 679 2.15 -26.08 17.53
CA LEU A 679 0.88 -26.60 18.00
C LEU A 679 -0.19 -26.31 16.96
N ASP A 680 -1.22 -27.15 16.92
CA ASP A 680 -2.39 -26.92 16.07
C ASP A 680 -3.38 -26.01 16.82
N ALA A 681 -3.93 -25.04 16.11
CA ALA A 681 -4.97 -24.16 16.65
C ALA A 681 -6.31 -24.91 16.73
N ILE A 682 -7.02 -24.71 17.85
CA ILE A 682 -8.40 -25.17 18.03
C ILE A 682 -9.25 -24.62 16.90
N SER A 683 -10.07 -25.47 16.30
CA SER A 683 -11.08 -25.08 15.33
C SER A 683 -12.42 -24.98 16.03
N TYR A 684 -13.08 -23.81 15.93
CA TYR A 684 -14.43 -23.63 16.47
C TYR A 684 -15.44 -23.85 15.35
N SER A 685 -16.38 -24.75 15.58
CA SER A 685 -17.49 -24.99 14.65
C SER A 685 -18.61 -23.98 14.85
N GLU A 686 -19.40 -23.73 13.80
CA GLU A 686 -20.62 -22.89 13.91
C GLU A 686 -21.65 -23.48 14.89
N ALA A 687 -21.61 -24.80 15.16
CA ALA A 687 -22.55 -25.50 16.05
C ALA A 687 -22.23 -25.30 17.55
N GLU A 688 -20.97 -25.14 17.92
CA GLU A 688 -20.54 -24.94 19.32
C GLU A 688 -20.90 -23.55 19.87
N GLN A 689 -21.08 -22.56 18.99
CA GLN A 689 -21.56 -21.23 19.36
C GLN A 689 -23.04 -21.22 19.77
N GLU A 690 -23.88 -22.14 19.26
CA GLU A 690 -25.30 -22.16 19.61
C GLU A 690 -25.55 -22.53 21.08
N ASP A 691 -24.68 -23.33 21.71
CA ASP A 691 -24.86 -23.73 23.11
C ASP A 691 -24.45 -22.63 24.12
N GLU A 692 -23.47 -21.78 23.80
CA GLU A 692 -23.10 -20.63 24.66
C GLU A 692 -24.03 -19.41 24.47
N LEU A 693 -24.59 -19.20 23.27
CA LEU A 693 -25.51 -18.09 22.98
C LEU A 693 -26.95 -18.36 23.48
N ARG A 694 -27.33 -19.61 23.75
CA ARG A 694 -28.66 -20.00 24.26
C ARG A 694 -28.89 -19.68 25.73
N SER A 695 -27.85 -19.40 26.52
CA SER A 695 -28.02 -19.05 27.94
C SER A 695 -28.34 -17.58 28.18
N ASP A 696 -28.23 -16.71 27.17
CA ASP A 696 -28.44 -15.28 27.35
C ASP A 696 -28.91 -14.59 26.05
N SER A 697 -30.15 -14.86 25.63
CA SER A 697 -30.96 -13.89 24.87
C SER A 697 -32.39 -14.38 24.59
N THR A 698 -33.33 -13.46 24.73
CA THR A 698 -34.72 -13.55 24.24
C THR A 698 -34.76 -13.59 22.71
N PRO A 699 -35.78 -14.25 22.11
CA PRO A 699 -35.77 -14.56 20.68
C PRO A 699 -35.94 -13.32 19.81
N ALA A 700 -35.00 -13.11 18.89
CA ALA A 700 -35.11 -12.10 17.84
C ALA A 700 -36.05 -12.59 16.72
N VAL A 701 -36.94 -11.69 16.30
CA VAL A 701 -37.96 -11.88 15.25
C VAL A 701 -37.29 -12.07 13.87
N PRO A 702 -37.83 -12.93 12.97
CA PRO A 702 -37.24 -13.15 11.65
C PRO A 702 -37.36 -11.90 10.79
N ARG A 703 -36.25 -11.38 10.27
CA ARG A 703 -36.27 -10.38 9.20
C ARG A 703 -36.27 -11.08 7.85
N GLU A 704 -37.41 -10.99 7.16
CA GLU A 704 -37.57 -11.40 5.77
C GLU A 704 -36.52 -10.75 4.85
N SER A 705 -35.94 -11.60 4.01
CA SER A 705 -35.07 -11.22 2.90
C SER A 705 -35.88 -10.59 1.78
N GLN A 706 -35.95 -9.27 1.71
CA GLN A 706 -36.29 -8.56 0.48
C GLN A 706 -35.40 -7.33 0.32
N LYS A 707 -34.42 -7.42 -0.59
CA LYS A 707 -33.86 -6.24 -1.26
C LYS A 707 -34.20 -6.34 -2.75
N PRO A 708 -34.73 -5.26 -3.36
CA PRO A 708 -35.34 -5.32 -4.67
C PRO A 708 -34.28 -5.54 -5.76
N ARG A 709 -34.46 -6.59 -6.57
CA ARG A 709 -33.83 -6.65 -7.90
C ARG A 709 -34.55 -5.65 -8.78
N VAL A 710 -33.90 -4.52 -9.10
CA VAL A 710 -34.34 -3.70 -10.23
C VAL A 710 -34.09 -4.51 -11.49
N LYS A 711 -35.15 -5.14 -12.03
CA LYS A 711 -35.13 -5.63 -13.41
C LYS A 711 -35.03 -4.40 -14.31
N LEU A 712 -33.85 -4.17 -14.89
CA LEU A 712 -33.70 -3.18 -15.95
C LEU A 712 -34.59 -3.61 -17.13
N ASN A 713 -35.44 -2.71 -17.62
CA ASN A 713 -36.25 -2.96 -18.80
C ASN A 713 -35.33 -3.25 -20.01
N LYS A 714 -35.76 -4.17 -20.87
CA LYS A 714 -35.11 -4.44 -22.15
C LYS A 714 -35.17 -3.15 -22.98
N TRP A 715 -34.01 -2.62 -23.36
CA TRP A 715 -33.87 -1.40 -24.16
C TRP A 715 -33.22 -1.78 -25.48
N ASP A 716 -33.90 -1.51 -26.58
CA ASP A 716 -33.35 -1.73 -27.92
C ASP A 716 -32.58 -0.46 -28.31
N PHE A 717 -31.34 -0.64 -28.76
CA PHE A 717 -30.47 0.48 -29.11
C PHE A 717 -31.03 1.27 -30.30
N VAL A 718 -31.02 2.61 -30.20
CA VAL A 718 -31.55 3.51 -31.23
C VAL A 718 -30.41 4.20 -31.98
N ARG A 719 -30.44 4.18 -33.32
CA ARG A 719 -29.51 4.92 -34.17
C ARG A 719 -30.28 5.76 -35.17
N GLU A 720 -30.03 7.06 -35.22
CA GLU A 720 -30.75 7.99 -36.09
C GLU A 720 -29.96 9.28 -36.35
N ALA A 721 -30.36 10.02 -37.38
CA ALA A 721 -29.85 11.36 -37.67
C ALA A 721 -30.84 12.42 -37.19
N VAL A 722 -30.31 13.50 -36.62
CA VAL A 722 -31.09 14.64 -36.12
C VAL A 722 -30.39 15.95 -36.49
N GLN A 723 -31.20 17.01 -36.63
CA GLN A 723 -30.70 18.38 -36.69
C GLN A 723 -30.35 18.84 -35.27
N ARG A 724 -29.26 19.59 -35.10
CA ARG A 724 -28.77 20.04 -33.79
C ARG A 724 -29.82 20.80 -32.99
N GLU A 725 -30.66 21.58 -33.66
CA GLU A 725 -31.77 22.31 -33.02
C GLU A 725 -32.87 21.40 -32.44
N SER A 726 -33.04 20.19 -32.98
CA SER A 726 -34.06 19.21 -32.52
C SER A 726 -33.49 18.16 -31.54
N LEU A 727 -32.19 18.15 -31.30
CA LEU A 727 -31.51 17.16 -30.44
C LEU A 727 -32.11 17.09 -29.03
N ALA A 728 -32.32 18.25 -28.38
CA ALA A 728 -32.83 18.30 -27.02
C ALA A 728 -34.28 17.78 -26.92
N GLU A 729 -35.14 18.16 -27.88
CA GLU A 729 -36.51 17.66 -27.96
C GLU A 729 -36.54 16.15 -28.19
N ARG A 730 -35.68 15.65 -29.09
CA ARG A 730 -35.57 14.21 -29.38
C ARG A 730 -35.09 13.42 -28.17
N LEU A 731 -34.07 13.88 -27.45
CA LEU A 731 -33.56 13.23 -26.24
C LEU A 731 -34.63 13.17 -25.14
N ASN A 732 -35.40 14.25 -24.96
CA ASN A 732 -36.48 14.30 -23.98
C ASN A 732 -37.59 13.29 -24.34
N SER A 733 -37.96 13.19 -25.62
CA SER A 733 -38.93 12.22 -26.12
C SER A 733 -38.42 10.77 -26.00
N LEU A 734 -37.16 10.52 -26.35
CA LEU A 734 -36.54 9.21 -26.36
C LEU A 734 -36.35 8.65 -24.95
N LEU A 735 -35.79 9.46 -24.03
CA LEU A 735 -35.40 9.00 -22.71
C LEU A 735 -36.52 9.12 -21.67
N GLY A 736 -37.39 10.13 -21.80
CA GLY A 736 -38.42 10.44 -20.81
C GLY A 736 -37.87 10.76 -19.41
N ARG A 737 -36.58 11.10 -19.29
CA ARG A 737 -35.88 11.38 -18.03
C ARG A 737 -34.73 12.38 -18.23
N PRO A 738 -34.25 13.03 -17.15
CA PRO A 738 -33.14 13.97 -17.23
C PRO A 738 -31.87 13.31 -17.74
N TRP A 739 -31.10 14.06 -18.53
CA TRP A 739 -29.81 13.65 -19.06
C TRP A 739 -28.75 14.72 -18.77
N ILE A 740 -27.49 14.30 -18.74
CA ILE A 740 -26.35 15.13 -18.37
C ILE A 740 -25.41 15.22 -19.58
N ASP A 741 -25.10 16.44 -20.01
CA ASP A 741 -24.14 16.68 -21.08
C ASP A 741 -22.71 16.54 -20.57
N LEU A 742 -21.98 15.55 -21.09
CA LEU A 742 -20.58 15.31 -20.76
C LEU A 742 -19.69 16.02 -21.77
N LYS A 743 -18.87 16.94 -21.27
CA LYS A 743 -17.88 17.62 -22.11
C LYS A 743 -16.78 16.66 -22.51
N TYR A 744 -16.58 16.51 -23.81
CA TYR A 744 -15.44 15.80 -24.36
C TYR A 744 -14.15 16.61 -24.15
N PRO A 745 -13.06 16.03 -23.62
CA PRO A 745 -11.79 16.72 -23.44
C PRO A 745 -11.13 17.06 -24.79
N VAL A 746 -10.22 18.04 -24.82
CA VAL A 746 -9.57 18.54 -26.05
C VAL A 746 -8.85 17.41 -26.81
N ASP A 747 -8.80 17.51 -28.15
CA ASP A 747 -8.32 16.45 -29.06
C ASP A 747 -6.93 15.89 -28.68
N GLY A 748 -6.84 14.55 -28.65
CA GLY A 748 -5.61 13.80 -28.34
C GLY A 748 -5.78 12.62 -27.38
N ASP A 749 -6.97 12.45 -26.77
CA ASP A 749 -7.13 11.53 -25.62
C ASP A 749 -8.40 10.64 -25.68
N PHE A 750 -8.90 10.34 -26.88
CA PHE A 750 -10.17 9.60 -27.09
C PHE A 750 -10.20 8.22 -26.41
N ALA A 751 -9.11 7.46 -26.54
CA ALA A 751 -9.00 6.12 -25.97
C ALA A 751 -9.01 6.16 -24.43
N ARG A 752 -8.33 7.15 -23.83
CA ARG A 752 -8.33 7.37 -22.38
C ARG A 752 -9.69 7.83 -21.89
N PHE A 753 -10.33 8.75 -22.61
CA PHE A 753 -11.69 9.21 -22.32
C PHE A 753 -12.68 8.04 -22.29
N CYS A 754 -12.65 7.16 -23.31
CA CYS A 754 -13.54 6.00 -23.37
C CYS A 754 -13.25 4.91 -22.31
N SER A 755 -11.98 4.74 -21.91
CA SER A 755 -11.57 3.67 -21.00
C SER A 755 -11.67 4.04 -19.52
N VAL A 756 -11.37 5.28 -19.18
CA VAL A 756 -11.28 5.77 -17.79
C VAL A 756 -12.17 7.01 -17.60
N GLY A 757 -12.09 7.98 -18.49
CA GLY A 757 -12.78 9.27 -18.35
C GLY A 757 -14.30 9.14 -18.21
N LEU A 758 -14.95 8.26 -18.98
CA LEU A 758 -16.39 8.03 -18.86
C LEU A 758 -16.78 7.46 -17.48
N ALA A 759 -15.97 6.58 -16.89
CA ALA A 759 -16.25 6.02 -15.57
C ALA A 759 -16.05 7.07 -14.46
N GLU A 760 -15.00 7.89 -14.56
CA GLU A 760 -14.73 8.99 -13.61
C GLU A 760 -15.85 10.03 -13.62
N ASN A 761 -16.28 10.45 -14.81
CA ASN A 761 -17.32 11.48 -14.98
C ASN A 761 -18.73 10.97 -14.60
N THR A 762 -18.97 9.65 -14.61
CA THR A 762 -20.28 9.06 -14.29
C THR A 762 -20.34 8.42 -12.89
N GLY A 763 -19.20 8.32 -12.19
CA GLY A 763 -19.05 7.58 -10.94
C GLY A 763 -19.90 8.13 -9.78
N ALA A 764 -20.01 9.44 -9.64
CA ALA A 764 -20.77 10.10 -8.56
C ALA A 764 -22.30 10.09 -8.77
N HIS A 765 -22.78 9.70 -9.95
CA HIS A 765 -24.20 9.73 -10.31
C HIS A 765 -24.92 8.42 -9.95
N PRO A 766 -26.24 8.45 -9.67
CA PRO A 766 -27.00 7.25 -9.33
C PRO A 766 -27.17 6.29 -10.53
N VAL A 767 -27.40 5.00 -10.25
CA VAL A 767 -27.81 4.01 -11.25
C VAL A 767 -29.11 4.48 -11.93
N GLY A 768 -29.15 4.43 -13.25
CA GLY A 768 -30.23 4.93 -14.10
C GLY A 768 -30.02 6.35 -14.65
N ALA A 769 -28.97 7.06 -14.22
CA ALA A 769 -28.59 8.35 -14.79
C ALA A 769 -28.17 8.19 -16.26
N CYS A 770 -28.59 9.15 -17.11
CA CYS A 770 -28.28 9.17 -18.53
C CYS A 770 -27.29 10.29 -18.86
N PHE A 771 -26.33 9.98 -19.72
CA PHE A 771 -25.25 10.86 -20.13
C PHE A 771 -25.24 11.00 -21.64
N LEU A 772 -25.02 12.22 -22.08
CA LEU A 772 -24.89 12.60 -23.47
C LEU A 772 -23.40 12.86 -23.73
N VAL A 773 -22.81 12.09 -24.65
CA VAL A 773 -21.36 12.10 -24.89
C VAL A 773 -21.09 12.43 -26.36
N PRO A 774 -20.40 13.55 -26.68
CA PRO A 774 -19.90 13.78 -28.04
C PRO A 774 -19.01 12.62 -28.48
N PHE A 775 -19.31 12.00 -29.61
CA PHE A 775 -18.72 10.71 -29.96
C PHE A 775 -18.59 10.55 -31.49
N PRO A 776 -17.50 9.92 -31.99
CA PRO A 776 -17.33 9.64 -33.40
C PRO A 776 -18.08 8.38 -33.83
N SER A 777 -18.77 8.43 -34.97
CA SER A 777 -19.25 7.23 -35.65
C SER A 777 -18.17 6.57 -36.53
N ARG A 778 -17.15 7.35 -36.90
CA ARG A 778 -16.01 6.98 -37.73
C ARG A 778 -14.83 7.90 -37.44
N ALA A 779 -13.63 7.47 -37.80
CA ALA A 779 -12.44 8.32 -37.81
C ALA A 779 -11.67 8.06 -39.11
N ASP A 780 -11.17 9.13 -39.73
CA ASP A 780 -10.32 9.04 -40.91
C ASP A 780 -8.92 8.52 -40.52
N GLU A 781 -8.41 7.52 -41.25
CA GLU A 781 -7.20 6.79 -40.88
C GLU A 781 -5.92 7.63 -41.02
N ASP A 782 -5.92 8.61 -41.92
CA ASP A 782 -4.75 9.47 -42.17
C ASP A 782 -4.67 10.62 -41.15
N SER A 783 -5.82 11.22 -40.81
CA SER A 783 -5.88 12.34 -39.86
C SER A 783 -6.01 11.94 -38.40
N HIS A 784 -6.64 10.78 -38.10
CA HIS A 784 -6.87 10.30 -36.74
C HIS A 784 -6.58 8.79 -36.58
N PRO A 785 -5.34 8.33 -36.86
CA PRO A 785 -4.97 6.91 -36.89
C PRO A 785 -5.23 6.17 -35.57
N GLU A 786 -4.99 6.84 -34.43
CA GLU A 786 -5.21 6.26 -33.11
C GLU A 786 -6.69 6.04 -32.80
N VAL A 787 -7.55 6.99 -33.19
CA VAL A 787 -9.00 6.88 -33.00
C VAL A 787 -9.56 5.79 -33.92
N ALA A 788 -9.15 5.77 -35.19
CA ALA A 788 -9.54 4.73 -36.14
C ALA A 788 -9.18 3.32 -35.64
N GLN A 789 -7.95 3.15 -35.14
CA GLN A 789 -7.50 1.88 -34.58
C GLN A 789 -8.30 1.49 -33.31
N TYR A 790 -8.58 2.47 -32.45
CA TYR A 790 -9.36 2.25 -31.24
C TYR A 790 -10.80 1.83 -31.56
N LEU A 791 -11.46 2.50 -32.52
CA LEU A 791 -12.79 2.15 -32.99
C LEU A 791 -12.84 0.72 -33.56
N GLY A 792 -11.90 0.38 -34.45
CA GLY A 792 -11.77 -0.98 -35.00
C GLY A 792 -11.65 -2.06 -33.92
N LYS A 793 -10.83 -1.82 -32.88
CA LYS A 793 -10.60 -2.79 -31.79
C LYS A 793 -11.80 -2.89 -30.82
N ARG A 794 -12.27 -1.73 -30.32
CA ARG A 794 -13.25 -1.63 -29.22
C ARG A 794 -14.69 -1.78 -29.69
N PHE A 795 -15.04 -1.14 -30.81
CA PHE A 795 -16.40 -1.05 -31.36
C PHE A 795 -16.63 -1.97 -32.55
N LYS A 796 -15.64 -2.80 -32.90
CA LYS A 796 -15.71 -3.82 -33.96
C LYS A 796 -15.83 -3.28 -35.39
N GLY A 797 -15.47 -2.02 -35.59
CA GLY A 797 -15.36 -1.44 -36.92
C GLY A 797 -15.04 0.05 -36.88
N ASN A 798 -14.53 0.54 -38.00
CA ASN A 798 -14.41 1.94 -38.33
C ASN A 798 -14.84 2.10 -39.80
N PRO A 799 -16.04 2.61 -40.12
CA PRO A 799 -17.08 3.12 -39.22
C PRO A 799 -17.65 2.09 -38.23
N ILE A 800 -18.23 2.56 -37.14
CA ILE A 800 -18.85 1.71 -36.11
C ILE A 800 -20.13 1.05 -36.68
N PRO A 801 -20.23 -0.30 -36.63
CA PRO A 801 -21.43 -1.03 -37.07
C PRO A 801 -22.61 -0.81 -36.12
N ASP A 802 -23.83 -1.17 -36.53
CA ASP A 802 -25.06 -0.87 -35.78
C ASP A 802 -25.08 -1.45 -34.35
N ASP A 803 -24.48 -2.62 -34.13
CA ASP A 803 -24.34 -3.23 -32.80
C ASP A 803 -23.05 -2.82 -32.07
N GLY A 804 -22.14 -2.11 -32.76
CA GLY A 804 -20.80 -1.78 -32.32
C GLY A 804 -20.79 -0.95 -31.04
N PHE A 805 -21.68 0.05 -30.93
CA PHE A 805 -21.84 0.85 -29.71
C PHE A 805 -22.29 0.00 -28.51
N SER A 806 -23.24 -0.91 -28.73
CA SER A 806 -23.72 -1.82 -27.68
C SER A 806 -22.64 -2.81 -27.25
N VAL A 807 -21.84 -3.33 -28.19
CA VAL A 807 -20.70 -4.20 -27.92
C VAL A 807 -19.60 -3.44 -27.17
N GLY A 808 -19.34 -2.19 -27.56
CA GLY A 808 -18.35 -1.29 -26.98
C GLY A 808 -18.58 -0.97 -25.51
N PHE A 809 -19.77 -1.19 -24.95
CA PHE A 809 -20.07 -0.97 -23.54
C PHE A 809 -20.53 -2.23 -22.79
N ARG A 810 -20.53 -3.39 -23.45
CA ARG A 810 -20.99 -4.65 -22.85
C ARG A 810 -20.12 -5.05 -21.65
N GLY A 811 -20.76 -5.31 -20.51
CA GLY A 811 -20.11 -5.80 -19.29
C GLY A 811 -19.44 -4.74 -18.41
N GLY A 812 -19.62 -3.45 -18.73
CA GLY A 812 -19.18 -2.33 -17.89
C GLY A 812 -20.28 -1.77 -16.99
N SER A 813 -19.99 -0.67 -16.29
CA SER A 813 -20.94 0.11 -15.48
C SER A 813 -21.86 1.01 -16.29
N LEU A 814 -21.60 1.14 -17.61
CA LEU A 814 -22.38 1.93 -18.55
C LEU A 814 -22.98 1.03 -19.64
N ARG A 815 -24.19 1.38 -20.09
CA ARG A 815 -24.91 0.74 -21.20
C ARG A 815 -25.22 1.79 -22.27
N ALA A 816 -24.91 1.51 -23.53
CA ALA A 816 -25.31 2.38 -24.64
C ALA A 816 -26.81 2.24 -24.93
N LEU A 817 -27.53 3.36 -24.99
CA LEU A 817 -28.97 3.43 -25.26
C LEU A 817 -29.26 3.90 -26.69
N ALA A 818 -28.51 4.88 -27.18
CA ALA A 818 -28.70 5.43 -28.51
C ALA A 818 -27.45 6.13 -29.04
N TYR A 819 -27.36 6.26 -30.37
CA TYR A 819 -26.42 7.14 -31.05
C TYR A 819 -27.16 8.05 -32.02
N LEU A 820 -27.06 9.36 -31.81
CA LEU A 820 -27.73 10.39 -32.61
C LEU A 820 -26.67 11.12 -33.44
N SER A 821 -26.60 10.90 -34.75
CA SER A 821 -25.70 11.68 -35.61
C SER A 821 -26.26 13.08 -35.82
N ILE A 822 -25.41 14.09 -35.75
CA ILE A 822 -25.79 15.50 -35.96
C ILE A 822 -25.47 15.83 -37.42
N GLU A 823 -26.51 16.12 -38.22
CA GLU A 823 -26.37 16.33 -39.67
C GLU A 823 -25.38 17.45 -40.01
N GLU A 824 -25.36 18.50 -39.18
CA GLU A 824 -24.46 19.65 -39.32
C GLU A 824 -23.00 19.33 -39.01
N ASN A 825 -22.72 18.23 -38.31
CA ASN A 825 -21.38 17.80 -37.91
C ASN A 825 -20.85 16.63 -38.75
N ALA A 826 -21.48 16.26 -39.86
CA ALA A 826 -21.14 15.04 -40.61
C ALA A 826 -19.67 14.95 -41.09
N ALA A 827 -18.97 16.09 -41.15
CA ALA A 827 -17.56 16.22 -41.51
C ALA A 827 -16.60 16.29 -40.31
N ASP A 828 -17.11 16.46 -39.09
CA ASP A 828 -16.30 16.54 -37.87
C ASP A 828 -15.93 15.13 -37.37
N LEU A 829 -14.86 15.02 -36.59
CA LEU A 829 -14.54 13.76 -35.90
C LEU A 829 -15.69 13.35 -34.96
N LEU A 830 -16.22 14.30 -34.17
CA LEU A 830 -17.35 14.09 -33.27
C LEU A 830 -18.66 14.40 -34.00
N ASP A 831 -19.01 13.54 -34.96
CA ASP A 831 -20.16 13.67 -35.86
C ASP A 831 -21.52 13.38 -35.21
N GLY A 832 -21.54 12.96 -33.94
CA GLY A 832 -22.78 12.68 -33.23
C GLY A 832 -22.62 12.58 -31.73
N VAL A 833 -23.66 12.05 -31.10
CA VAL A 833 -23.77 11.97 -29.65
C VAL A 833 -24.22 10.59 -29.21
N LEU A 834 -23.41 9.99 -28.35
CA LEU A 834 -23.68 8.69 -27.75
C LEU A 834 -24.40 8.88 -26.42
N VAL A 835 -25.54 8.23 -26.27
CA VAL A 835 -26.34 8.24 -25.05
C VAL A 835 -26.01 7.01 -24.22
N LEU A 836 -25.47 7.22 -23.01
CA LEU A 836 -25.08 6.18 -22.08
C LEU A 836 -25.93 6.21 -20.82
N GLU A 837 -26.27 5.05 -20.27
CA GLU A 837 -26.96 4.89 -19.00
C GLU A 837 -26.07 4.17 -17.99
N LYS A 838 -26.03 4.67 -16.76
CA LYS A 838 -25.39 3.97 -15.66
C LYS A 838 -26.22 2.78 -15.19
N VAL A 839 -25.62 1.59 -15.21
CA VAL A 839 -26.27 0.33 -14.83
C VAL A 839 -25.68 -0.33 -13.58
N ALA A 840 -24.51 0.13 -13.11
CA ALA A 840 -23.86 -0.32 -11.87
C ALA A 840 -23.10 0.80 -11.17
#